data_AF-A0A067PVD7-F1
#
_entry.id   AF-A0A067PVD7-F1
#
_cell.length_a   1.000
_cell.length_b   1.000
_cell.length_c   1.000
_cell.angle_alpha   90.00
_cell.angle_beta   90.00
_cell.angle_gamma   90.00
#
_symmetry.space_group_name_H-M   'P 1'
#
loop_
_entity.id
_entity.type
_entity.pdbx_description
1 polymer ?
#
loop_
_entity_poly.entity_id
_entity_poly.type
_entity_poly.pdbx_seq_one_letter_code
_entity_poly.pdbx_strand_id
1 'polypeptide(L)'
;MESRKRPLAEDTDPISTKKRAVASIDGSPAHVNGTITDEDEPKDNAHLELFRKEAIFRRMKHYSRECERSQSRIAQLEQRRAVCEAGLTAMQACWQQLVESMRVLGSPNTSPKVNTDSKDLFDMTVHFDPDSSVLRKKADATRHLLDSFVQLAEQKQPALFRDEMYQHYQRAQTECTALRSEMALLRSKIEDVESERDRYHDDLASVESRLERLQSRTVAELSGPNIPSPVKEEAARSPKKESEPSPAGVVEVNMETDRTGTEVRSPSSPVVSGHDNNRQSPGTSNDHGSNGVNGVGSRFEGKGAEDWADIAESRQTTIETLQMQLVEVNKLVNELKLDMQAPSDERIKTSAVYKVLLEQCSLLEHTTEENSTQIASLEKETNAWRAKFEEVMASIPEEVAVVKEGAAANAKRRETEVNRLRSQRDQIGAELVERKADYTAKLGSLQEYKKLAESCSGRVVVLQSEVKRLKSQLAANAGDPDLLAFCLSEKGEDVSYVEDLKSRLAAAECKASALEQSLPPSLSVDSDTARHFQSEVEARQQLIQVTKELDKYRSIYGESSSTLPPDVRRLSETLKQKETEVQKLRLQVSQHEQAETALYAELDKLSAAWESLDRQVKSKVFDLTAMEDRLTKIGVDKAKLENKFYAAMRDKEAIESERKNIARNLEKQAKVIEKLVESEKNLLSQIADSDKALQLMEVKFGKVDSLRRALEAQSFEYRHRYEDEKSRGTSVNARADERDRLLERDRSALRKQEEVLMKKLKDADREREKLKAREESLRQKSQSTQGYSKEAELQSEVDKCMVSGNNQFALHRACSRSLDQRILKCSTCGLHMRSTVITKCMHSFCKPCVDARIATRQRKCPACNLAFAQSDVQQLYFQ
;
A
#
# COMPACT_ATOMS: atom_id res chain seq x y z
N MET A 1 -37.65 -14.25 -36.61
CA MET A 1 -38.16 -13.28 -37.61
C MET A 1 -38.21 -11.89 -36.96
N GLU A 2 -38.35 -10.85 -37.78
CA GLU A 2 -38.28 -9.41 -37.48
C GLU A 2 -39.17 -8.97 -36.27
N SER A 3 -39.02 -7.82 -35.62
CA SER A 3 -38.47 -6.49 -36.01
C SER A 3 -37.96 -5.73 -34.76
N ARG A 4 -37.69 -4.41 -34.65
CA ARG A 4 -37.94 -3.20 -35.48
C ARG A 4 -36.87 -2.12 -35.14
N LYS A 5 -37.00 -0.89 -35.66
CA LYS A 5 -36.15 0.30 -35.36
C LYS A 5 -36.96 1.40 -34.63
N ARG A 6 -36.32 2.25 -33.80
CA ARG A 6 -36.32 3.75 -33.88
C ARG A 6 -35.50 4.42 -32.73
N PRO A 7 -35.17 5.74 -32.78
CA PRO A 7 -33.76 6.16 -32.65
C PRO A 7 -33.44 7.08 -31.44
N LEU A 8 -32.15 7.41 -31.32
CA LEU A 8 -31.61 8.44 -30.43
C LEU A 8 -31.77 9.84 -31.04
N ALA A 9 -31.96 10.87 -30.21
CA ALA A 9 -32.06 12.27 -30.64
C ALA A 9 -30.70 12.99 -30.63
N GLU A 10 -30.53 13.92 -31.56
CA GLU A 10 -29.44 14.89 -31.59
C GLU A 10 -29.82 16.12 -30.76
N ASP A 11 -28.88 16.71 -30.04
CA ASP A 11 -28.93 18.13 -29.67
C ASP A 11 -27.53 18.72 -29.89
N THR A 12 -27.47 19.69 -30.80
CA THR A 12 -26.26 20.44 -31.18
C THR A 12 -26.35 21.85 -30.62
N ASP A 13 -25.26 22.38 -30.05
CA ASP A 13 -25.07 23.83 -29.90
C ASP A 13 -23.64 24.24 -30.27
N PRO A 14 -23.41 25.38 -30.96
CA PRO A 14 -22.16 25.64 -31.65
C PRO A 14 -21.15 26.52 -30.89
N ILE A 15 -19.87 26.25 -31.10
CA ILE A 15 -18.76 27.05 -30.59
C ILE A 15 -18.67 28.40 -31.32
N SER A 16 -18.76 29.50 -30.57
CA SER A 16 -18.56 30.86 -31.09
C SER A 16 -17.08 31.22 -31.22
N THR A 17 -16.67 31.68 -32.41
CA THR A 17 -15.28 32.04 -32.72
C THR A 17 -15.01 33.53 -32.48
N LYS A 18 -13.89 33.86 -31.79
CA LYS A 18 -13.27 35.19 -31.89
C LYS A 18 -11.73 35.13 -31.97
N LYS A 19 -11.24 35.35 -33.20
CA LYS A 19 -10.14 36.25 -33.62
C LYS A 19 -9.65 37.21 -32.51
N ARG A 20 -8.39 37.67 -32.44
CA ARG A 20 -7.14 37.52 -33.23
C ARG A 20 -6.07 38.39 -32.53
N ALA A 21 -4.81 37.96 -32.48
CA ALA A 21 -3.67 38.86 -32.32
C ALA A 21 -2.64 38.53 -33.41
N VAL A 22 -2.09 39.55 -34.07
CA VAL A 22 -1.20 39.40 -35.24
C VAL A 22 0.25 39.50 -34.77
N ALA A 23 1.14 38.73 -35.41
CA ALA A 23 2.58 38.80 -35.17
C ALA A 23 3.17 40.17 -35.57
N SER A 24 4.32 40.52 -35.00
CA SER A 24 5.27 41.40 -35.66
C SER A 24 6.51 40.62 -36.08
N ILE A 25 7.05 40.99 -37.22
CA ILE A 25 8.29 40.46 -37.78
C ILE A 25 9.39 41.45 -37.39
N ASP A 26 10.28 41.04 -36.49
CA ASP A 26 11.71 41.38 -36.44
C ASP A 26 12.33 40.75 -35.17
N GLY A 27 13.59 40.32 -35.26
CA GLY A 27 14.13 39.29 -34.36
C GLY A 27 14.84 39.78 -33.09
N SER A 28 14.42 39.22 -31.95
CA SER A 28 15.18 39.04 -30.68
C SER A 28 15.59 40.30 -29.88
N PRO A 29 15.88 40.18 -28.56
CA PRO A 29 15.29 39.27 -27.56
C PRO A 29 14.81 40.01 -26.29
N ALA A 30 13.75 39.51 -25.63
CA ALA A 30 13.33 40.01 -24.31
C ALA A 30 13.71 39.01 -23.20
N HIS A 31 14.87 39.24 -22.58
CA HIS A 31 15.31 38.52 -21.38
C HIS A 31 14.44 38.97 -20.19
N VAL A 32 13.72 38.04 -19.55
CA VAL A 32 13.15 38.27 -18.21
C VAL A 32 13.84 37.31 -17.27
N ASN A 33 14.77 37.84 -16.47
CA ASN A 33 15.40 37.10 -15.39
C ASN A 33 14.35 36.68 -14.36
N GLY A 34 14.41 35.42 -13.96
CA GLY A 34 13.52 34.82 -12.98
C GLY A 34 14.07 33.46 -12.54
N THR A 35 15.35 33.42 -12.15
CA THR A 35 15.92 32.26 -11.46
C THR A 35 15.25 32.11 -10.10
N ILE A 36 14.17 31.34 -10.06
CA ILE A 36 13.70 30.67 -8.86
C ILE A 36 14.33 29.29 -8.91
N THR A 37 15.27 29.05 -7.99
CA THR A 37 15.77 27.72 -7.69
C THR A 37 14.71 26.99 -6.88
N ASP A 38 13.83 26.25 -7.56
CA ASP A 38 12.98 25.24 -6.93
C ASP A 38 13.87 24.06 -6.50
N GLU A 39 14.56 24.23 -5.37
CA GLU A 39 14.83 23.07 -4.51
C GLU A 39 13.52 22.70 -3.78
N ASP A 40 13.40 21.42 -3.42
CA ASP A 40 12.28 20.81 -2.71
C ASP A 40 10.99 20.49 -3.51
N GLU A 41 11.15 19.96 -4.73
CA GLU A 41 10.37 18.77 -5.08
C GLU A 41 10.85 17.59 -4.20
N PRO A 42 9.96 16.68 -3.74
CA PRO A 42 10.36 15.54 -2.92
C PRO A 42 11.22 14.55 -3.72
N LYS A 43 12.54 14.74 -3.63
CA LYS A 43 13.60 14.01 -4.36
C LYS A 43 13.35 12.50 -4.34
N ASP A 44 12.87 11.96 -3.21
CA ASP A 44 12.52 10.55 -3.00
C ASP A 44 11.66 9.92 -4.11
N ASN A 45 10.69 10.65 -4.69
CA ASN A 45 9.81 10.08 -5.71
C ASN A 45 10.55 9.96 -7.07
N ALA A 46 11.41 10.92 -7.39
CA ALA A 46 12.29 10.84 -8.56
C ALA A 46 13.38 9.76 -8.39
N HIS A 47 13.96 9.62 -7.19
CA HIS A 47 14.90 8.53 -6.87
C HIS A 47 14.20 7.16 -6.95
N LEU A 48 12.95 7.03 -6.48
CA LEU A 48 12.16 5.80 -6.59
C LEU A 48 11.82 5.44 -8.04
N GLU A 49 11.49 6.43 -8.89
CA GLU A 49 11.31 6.21 -10.32
C GLU A 49 12.61 5.81 -11.03
N LEU A 50 13.74 6.44 -10.70
CA LEU A 50 15.06 6.09 -11.24
C LEU A 50 15.45 4.66 -10.83
N PHE A 51 15.26 4.29 -9.57
CA PHE A 51 15.48 2.94 -9.07
C PHE A 51 14.60 1.90 -9.80
N ARG A 52 13.30 2.20 -9.98
CA ARG A 52 12.39 1.34 -10.77
C ARG A 52 12.85 1.17 -12.22
N LYS A 53 13.27 2.26 -12.87
CA LYS A 53 13.79 2.25 -14.26
C LYS A 53 15.09 1.45 -14.37
N GLU A 54 16.03 1.64 -13.45
CA GLU A 54 17.28 0.85 -13.37
C GLU A 54 17.04 -0.63 -13.06
N ALA A 55 16.08 -0.96 -12.19
CA ALA A 55 15.73 -2.34 -11.85
C ALA A 55 15.09 -3.06 -13.05
N ILE A 56 14.19 -2.39 -13.79
CA ILE A 56 13.63 -2.89 -15.05
C ILE A 56 14.73 -3.06 -16.10
N PHE A 57 15.65 -2.10 -16.24
CA PHE A 57 16.77 -2.19 -17.18
C PHE A 57 17.68 -3.39 -16.88
N ARG A 58 18.03 -3.62 -15.61
CA ARG A 58 18.80 -4.80 -15.18
C ARG A 58 18.05 -6.11 -15.39
N ARG A 59 16.74 -6.14 -15.15
CA ARG A 59 15.88 -7.31 -15.47
C ARG A 59 15.87 -7.60 -16.98
N MET A 60 15.79 -6.56 -17.80
CA MET A 60 15.81 -6.67 -19.26
C MET A 60 17.18 -7.14 -19.78
N LYS A 61 18.28 -6.64 -19.21
CA LYS A 61 19.65 -7.09 -19.54
C LYS A 61 19.90 -8.53 -19.09
N HIS A 62 19.35 -8.97 -17.96
CA HIS A 62 19.35 -10.37 -17.56
C HIS A 62 18.63 -11.25 -18.60
N TYR A 63 17.42 -10.86 -19.03
CA TYR A 63 16.69 -11.60 -20.07
C TYR A 63 17.40 -11.60 -21.43
N SER A 64 18.15 -10.55 -21.79
CA SER A 64 19.05 -10.57 -22.97
C SER A 64 20.12 -11.66 -22.84
N ARG A 65 20.89 -11.64 -21.75
CA ARG A 65 21.93 -12.65 -21.45
C ARG A 65 21.36 -14.08 -21.35
N GLU A 66 20.13 -14.23 -20.87
CA GLU A 66 19.44 -15.52 -20.78
C GLU A 66 18.93 -16.01 -22.15
N CYS A 67 18.50 -15.09 -23.02
CA CYS A 67 18.19 -15.38 -24.41
C CYS A 67 19.45 -15.74 -25.21
N GLU A 68 20.53 -14.98 -25.07
CA GLU A 68 21.84 -15.25 -25.68
C GLU A 68 22.40 -16.63 -25.26
N ARG A 69 22.33 -16.98 -23.97
CA ARG A 69 22.71 -18.33 -23.48
C ARG A 69 21.80 -19.42 -24.05
N SER A 70 20.50 -19.16 -24.19
CA SER A 70 19.55 -20.11 -24.78
C SER A 70 19.83 -20.32 -26.27
N GLN A 71 20.13 -19.25 -27.03
CA GLN A 71 20.52 -19.30 -28.44
C GLN A 71 21.84 -20.04 -28.62
N SER A 72 22.86 -19.75 -27.81
CA SER A 72 24.13 -20.48 -27.81
C SER A 72 23.95 -21.97 -27.52
N ARG A 73 23.05 -22.33 -26.60
CA ARG A 73 22.71 -23.74 -26.31
C ARG A 73 21.97 -24.40 -27.47
N ILE A 74 21.08 -23.69 -28.16
CA ILE A 74 20.43 -24.19 -29.39
C ILE A 74 21.48 -24.45 -30.47
N ALA A 75 22.37 -23.49 -30.74
CA ALA A 75 23.44 -23.63 -31.72
C ALA A 75 24.39 -24.81 -31.40
N GLN A 76 24.74 -25.01 -30.13
CA GLN A 76 25.51 -26.19 -29.70
C GLN A 76 24.75 -27.52 -29.91
N LEU A 77 23.44 -27.55 -29.64
CA LEU A 77 22.61 -28.75 -29.87
C LEU A 77 22.44 -29.04 -31.36
N GLU A 78 22.28 -28.01 -32.20
CA GLU A 78 22.25 -28.12 -33.66
C GLU A 78 23.60 -28.60 -34.21
N GLN A 79 24.72 -28.08 -33.70
CA GLN A 79 26.07 -28.56 -34.06
C GLN A 79 26.27 -30.03 -33.66
N ARG A 80 25.87 -30.43 -32.45
CA ARG A 80 25.94 -31.84 -32.01
C ARG A 80 25.05 -32.74 -32.86
N ARG A 81 23.85 -32.29 -33.22
CA ARG A 81 22.95 -32.99 -34.15
C ARG A 81 23.61 -33.17 -35.52
N ALA A 82 24.17 -32.12 -36.11
CA ALA A 82 24.85 -32.18 -37.40
C ALA A 82 26.07 -33.12 -37.38
N VAL A 83 26.85 -33.14 -36.28
CA VAL A 83 27.95 -34.10 -36.09
C VAL A 83 27.44 -35.54 -36.00
N CYS A 84 26.32 -35.79 -35.31
CA CYS A 84 25.71 -37.12 -35.27
C CYS A 84 25.15 -37.56 -36.64
N GLU A 85 24.45 -36.67 -37.36
CA GLU A 85 23.94 -36.94 -38.72
C GLU A 85 25.08 -37.22 -39.71
N ALA A 86 26.18 -36.46 -39.64
CA ALA A 86 27.40 -36.72 -40.41
C ALA A 86 28.05 -38.07 -40.03
N GLY A 87 28.06 -38.42 -38.73
CA GLY A 87 28.53 -39.72 -38.24
C GLY A 87 27.71 -40.89 -38.78
N LEU A 88 26.38 -40.79 -38.76
CA LEU A 88 25.47 -41.79 -39.35
C LEU A 88 25.67 -41.91 -40.87
N THR A 89 25.89 -40.79 -41.56
CA THR A 89 26.22 -40.75 -42.99
C THR A 89 27.52 -41.51 -43.28
N ALA A 90 28.57 -41.25 -42.49
CA ALA A 90 29.86 -41.92 -42.62
C ALA A 90 29.75 -43.43 -42.31
N MET A 91 29.00 -43.83 -41.29
CA MET A 91 28.74 -45.25 -40.98
C MET A 91 28.01 -45.96 -42.12
N GLN A 92 27.01 -45.32 -42.73
CA GLN A 92 26.28 -45.85 -43.89
C GLN A 92 27.20 -45.99 -45.12
N ALA A 93 28.06 -45.01 -45.38
CA ALA A 93 29.04 -45.07 -46.47
C ALA A 93 30.07 -46.20 -46.25
N CYS A 94 30.61 -46.34 -45.04
CA CYS A 94 31.50 -47.45 -44.66
C CYS A 94 30.82 -48.83 -44.84
N TRP A 95 29.53 -48.95 -44.48
CA TRP A 95 28.78 -50.19 -44.68
C TRP A 95 28.57 -50.50 -46.17
N GLN A 96 28.21 -49.50 -46.98
CA GLN A 96 28.10 -49.67 -48.44
C GLN A 96 29.44 -50.08 -49.06
N GLN A 97 30.55 -49.46 -48.66
CA GLN A 97 31.90 -49.81 -49.12
C GLN A 97 32.31 -51.23 -48.70
N LEU A 98 31.95 -51.67 -47.49
CA LEU A 98 32.18 -53.05 -47.02
C LEU A 98 31.42 -54.05 -47.88
N VAL A 99 30.12 -53.83 -48.10
CA VAL A 99 29.26 -54.69 -48.92
C VAL A 99 29.78 -54.75 -50.36
N GLU A 100 30.20 -53.62 -50.94
CA GLU A 100 30.76 -53.59 -52.29
C GLU A 100 32.12 -54.30 -52.37
N SER A 101 32.98 -54.14 -51.37
CA SER A 101 34.26 -54.87 -51.30
C SER A 101 34.05 -56.39 -51.20
N MET A 102 33.04 -56.82 -50.43
CA MET A 102 32.65 -58.24 -50.36
C MET A 102 32.07 -58.76 -51.69
N ARG A 103 31.33 -57.94 -52.44
CA ARG A 103 30.87 -58.28 -53.81
C ARG A 103 32.02 -58.40 -54.81
N VAL A 104 33.02 -57.52 -54.73
CA VAL A 104 34.21 -57.54 -55.61
C VAL A 104 35.10 -58.76 -55.32
N LEU A 105 35.18 -59.19 -54.06
CA LEU A 105 35.94 -60.37 -53.65
C LEU A 105 35.18 -61.70 -53.84
N GLY A 106 33.85 -61.66 -53.96
CA GLY A 106 33.01 -62.80 -54.29
C GLY A 106 32.77 -62.95 -55.80
N SER A 107 32.42 -64.15 -56.27
CA SER A 107 31.98 -64.34 -57.66
C SER A 107 30.63 -63.64 -57.89
N PRO A 108 30.44 -62.89 -58.99
CA PRO A 108 29.28 -61.99 -59.17
C PRO A 108 27.91 -62.69 -59.30
N ASN A 109 27.87 -64.02 -59.37
CA ASN A 109 26.66 -64.81 -59.62
C ASN A 109 26.00 -65.40 -58.36
N THR A 110 26.55 -65.20 -57.16
CA THR A 110 26.05 -65.84 -55.91
C THR A 110 25.89 -64.90 -54.71
N SER A 111 25.83 -63.57 -54.91
CA SER A 111 25.52 -62.62 -53.81
C SER A 111 24.04 -62.21 -53.79
N PRO A 112 23.32 -62.29 -52.65
CA PRO A 112 21.95 -61.79 -52.55
C PRO A 112 21.89 -60.26 -52.70
N LYS A 113 20.91 -59.76 -53.45
CA LYS A 113 20.66 -58.31 -53.65
C LYS A 113 20.06 -57.68 -52.39
N VAL A 114 20.89 -57.41 -51.39
CA VAL A 114 20.51 -56.59 -50.23
C VAL A 114 20.29 -55.14 -50.69
N ASN A 115 19.03 -54.78 -50.92
CA ASN A 115 18.63 -53.40 -51.18
C ASN A 115 18.08 -52.79 -49.87
N THR A 116 18.82 -51.85 -49.29
CA THR A 116 18.35 -51.06 -48.13
C THR A 116 18.45 -49.59 -48.49
N ASP A 117 17.32 -48.90 -48.47
CA ASP A 117 17.25 -47.48 -48.85
C ASP A 117 18.11 -46.64 -47.88
N SER A 118 18.69 -45.56 -48.39
CA SER A 118 19.57 -44.70 -47.59
C SER A 118 18.80 -43.82 -46.61
N LYS A 119 17.48 -43.70 -46.76
CA LYS A 119 16.61 -42.91 -45.88
C LYS A 119 16.38 -43.56 -44.51
N ASP A 120 16.34 -44.89 -44.45
CA ASP A 120 15.93 -45.64 -43.24
C ASP A 120 16.85 -45.41 -42.02
N LEU A 121 18.09 -44.97 -42.23
CA LEU A 121 19.02 -44.67 -41.13
C LEU A 121 18.86 -43.25 -40.56
N PHE A 122 18.40 -42.28 -41.37
CA PHE A 122 18.22 -40.89 -40.93
C PHE A 122 16.91 -40.70 -40.17
N ASP A 123 15.87 -41.47 -40.49
CA ASP A 123 14.56 -41.40 -39.82
C ASP A 123 14.65 -41.79 -38.32
N MET A 124 15.62 -42.65 -37.98
CA MET A 124 15.96 -43.05 -36.60
C MET A 124 16.48 -41.88 -35.74
N THR A 125 16.94 -40.78 -36.35
CA THR A 125 17.34 -39.54 -35.65
C THR A 125 16.14 -38.71 -35.22
N VAL A 126 14.95 -38.93 -35.82
CA VAL A 126 13.71 -38.19 -35.54
C VAL A 126 12.83 -38.95 -34.55
N HIS A 127 12.81 -40.28 -34.63
CA HIS A 127 12.08 -41.16 -33.69
C HIS A 127 13.01 -42.24 -33.15
N PHE A 128 13.50 -42.06 -31.91
CA PHE A 128 14.34 -43.04 -31.24
C PHE A 128 13.50 -44.16 -30.63
N ASP A 129 13.22 -45.20 -31.42
CA ASP A 129 12.62 -46.44 -30.95
C ASP A 129 13.72 -47.46 -30.59
N PRO A 130 13.87 -47.88 -29.32
CA PRO A 130 14.92 -48.82 -28.91
C PRO A 130 14.79 -50.21 -29.58
N ASP A 131 13.62 -50.59 -30.09
CA ASP A 131 13.39 -51.85 -30.83
C ASP A 131 13.45 -51.66 -32.37
N SER A 132 14.20 -50.65 -32.85
CA SER A 132 14.35 -50.32 -34.28
C SER A 132 14.69 -51.54 -35.16
N SER A 133 13.68 -51.97 -35.93
CA SER A 133 13.81 -53.10 -36.86
C SER A 133 14.85 -52.88 -37.97
N VAL A 134 15.25 -51.63 -38.24
CA VAL A 134 16.17 -51.26 -39.33
C VAL A 134 17.60 -51.72 -39.05
N LEU A 135 18.12 -51.45 -37.85
CA LEU A 135 19.46 -51.91 -37.47
C LEU A 135 19.53 -53.43 -37.40
N ARG A 136 18.44 -54.09 -36.94
CA ARG A 136 18.34 -55.55 -36.91
C ARG A 136 18.38 -56.14 -38.32
N LYS A 137 17.56 -55.64 -39.25
CA LYS A 137 17.57 -56.01 -40.68
C LYS A 137 18.96 -55.82 -41.32
N LYS A 138 19.67 -54.72 -41.03
CA LYS A 138 21.03 -54.50 -41.56
C LYS A 138 22.06 -55.45 -40.93
N ALA A 139 21.97 -55.73 -39.63
CA ALA A 139 22.83 -56.70 -38.96
C ALA A 139 22.61 -58.13 -39.51
N ASP A 140 21.36 -58.54 -39.69
CA ASP A 140 21.00 -59.86 -40.21
C ASP A 140 21.43 -60.01 -41.69
N ALA A 141 21.20 -58.98 -42.53
CA ALA A 141 21.72 -58.95 -43.90
C ALA A 141 23.26 -58.98 -43.97
N THR A 142 23.94 -58.34 -43.02
CA THR A 142 25.41 -58.37 -42.93
C THR A 142 25.90 -59.76 -42.50
N ARG A 143 25.23 -60.46 -41.57
CA ARG A 143 25.54 -61.87 -41.25
C ARG A 143 25.36 -62.77 -42.47
N HIS A 144 24.24 -62.67 -43.19
CA HIS A 144 24.03 -63.49 -44.39
C HIS A 144 25.10 -63.29 -45.48
N LEU A 145 25.59 -62.05 -45.67
CA LEU A 145 26.71 -61.78 -46.57
C LEU A 145 28.04 -62.36 -46.05
N LEU A 146 28.30 -62.29 -44.74
CA LEU A 146 29.49 -62.87 -44.12
C LEU A 146 29.47 -64.40 -44.17
N ASP A 147 28.35 -65.05 -43.85
CA ASP A 147 28.19 -66.51 -43.91
C ASP A 147 28.40 -67.02 -45.35
N SER A 148 27.83 -66.32 -46.34
CA SER A 148 28.04 -66.64 -47.76
C SER A 148 29.52 -66.49 -48.17
N PHE A 149 30.20 -65.46 -47.68
CA PHE A 149 31.61 -65.19 -47.96
C PHE A 149 32.55 -66.20 -47.29
N VAL A 150 32.23 -66.62 -46.05
CA VAL A 150 32.96 -67.67 -45.33
C VAL A 150 32.80 -69.03 -46.01
N GLN A 151 31.59 -69.39 -46.45
CA GLN A 151 31.36 -70.63 -47.23
C GLN A 151 32.14 -70.63 -48.57
N LEU A 152 32.27 -69.46 -49.22
CA LEU A 152 33.13 -69.28 -50.41
C LEU A 152 34.63 -69.39 -50.07
N ALA A 153 35.05 -68.95 -48.88
CA ALA A 153 36.43 -69.07 -48.42
C ALA A 153 36.81 -70.50 -48.03
N GLU A 154 35.90 -71.27 -47.41
CA GLU A 154 36.15 -72.68 -47.05
C GLU A 154 36.43 -73.58 -48.27
N GLN A 155 35.93 -73.22 -49.46
CA GLN A 155 36.22 -73.94 -50.71
C GLN A 155 37.61 -73.64 -51.30
N LYS A 156 38.39 -72.70 -50.73
CA LYS A 156 39.80 -72.45 -51.10
C LYS A 156 40.69 -72.49 -49.86
N GLN A 157 41.37 -73.62 -49.68
CA GLN A 157 42.24 -73.87 -48.51
C GLN A 157 43.39 -72.86 -48.32
N PRO A 158 43.93 -72.74 -47.08
CA PRO A 158 44.39 -71.47 -46.54
C PRO A 158 45.85 -71.13 -46.87
N ALA A 159 46.06 -70.18 -47.78
CA ALA A 159 47.37 -69.57 -48.03
C ALA A 159 47.57 -68.19 -47.37
N LEU A 160 46.49 -67.45 -47.08
CA LEU A 160 46.56 -66.05 -46.62
C LEU A 160 47.04 -65.83 -45.18
N PHE A 161 47.16 -66.90 -44.37
CA PHE A 161 47.55 -66.81 -42.96
C PHE A 161 49.06 -66.92 -42.69
N ARG A 162 49.93 -66.83 -43.71
CA ARG A 162 51.38 -67.02 -43.54
C ARG A 162 52.27 -65.87 -44.02
N ASP A 163 51.70 -64.77 -44.50
CA ASP A 163 52.46 -63.63 -45.03
C ASP A 163 52.60 -62.46 -44.04
N GLU A 164 53.66 -61.69 -44.27
CA GLU A 164 54.05 -60.49 -43.52
C GLU A 164 52.90 -59.48 -43.34
N MET A 165 51.94 -59.48 -44.27
CA MET A 165 50.69 -58.72 -44.22
C MET A 165 49.90 -58.91 -42.92
N TYR A 166 49.87 -60.10 -42.31
CA TYR A 166 49.18 -60.31 -41.04
C TYR A 166 49.92 -59.65 -39.87
N GLN A 167 51.26 -59.65 -39.89
CA GLN A 167 52.07 -58.94 -38.89
C GLN A 167 52.01 -57.43 -39.09
N HIS A 168 52.01 -56.95 -40.34
CA HIS A 168 51.79 -55.53 -40.65
C HIS A 168 50.38 -55.08 -40.23
N TYR A 169 49.35 -55.90 -40.45
CA TYR A 169 48.01 -55.65 -39.95
C TYR A 169 47.98 -55.59 -38.41
N GLN A 170 48.61 -56.53 -37.70
CA GLN A 170 48.71 -56.46 -36.23
C GLN A 170 49.45 -55.21 -35.75
N ARG A 171 50.58 -54.83 -36.37
CA ARG A 171 51.32 -53.60 -36.02
C ARG A 171 50.48 -52.35 -36.27
N ALA A 172 49.89 -52.22 -37.46
CA ALA A 172 49.00 -51.11 -37.79
C ALA A 172 47.76 -51.07 -36.89
N GLN A 173 47.23 -52.23 -36.47
CA GLN A 173 46.13 -52.31 -35.51
C GLN A 173 46.57 -51.85 -34.11
N THR A 174 47.75 -52.26 -33.63
CA THR A 174 48.31 -51.76 -32.35
C THR A 174 48.59 -50.26 -32.39
N GLU A 175 49.11 -49.75 -33.50
CA GLU A 175 49.35 -48.32 -33.74
C GLU A 175 48.04 -47.53 -33.81
N CYS A 176 47.02 -48.05 -34.52
CA CYS A 176 45.67 -47.50 -34.48
C CYS A 176 45.05 -47.50 -33.07
N THR A 177 45.30 -48.52 -32.24
CA THR A 177 44.83 -48.50 -30.84
C THR A 177 45.59 -47.49 -29.99
N ALA A 178 46.90 -47.33 -30.20
CA ALA A 178 47.71 -46.32 -29.54
C ALA A 178 47.24 -44.91 -29.91
N LEU A 179 47.12 -44.61 -31.20
CA LEU A 179 46.59 -43.33 -31.72
C LEU A 179 45.15 -43.07 -31.26
N ARG A 180 44.28 -44.09 -31.18
CA ARG A 180 42.94 -43.93 -30.59
C ARG A 180 42.99 -43.59 -29.10
N SER A 181 43.91 -44.19 -28.34
CA SER A 181 44.09 -43.85 -26.92
C SER A 181 44.66 -42.44 -26.73
N GLU A 182 45.56 -42.00 -27.59
CA GLU A 182 46.10 -40.64 -27.61
C GLU A 182 45.03 -39.62 -28.02
N MET A 183 44.23 -39.91 -29.05
CA MET A 183 43.06 -39.10 -29.43
C MET A 183 42.02 -39.02 -28.31
N ALA A 184 41.81 -40.09 -27.53
CA ALA A 184 40.93 -40.06 -26.36
C ALA A 184 41.50 -39.18 -25.24
N LEU A 185 42.80 -39.27 -24.96
CA LEU A 185 43.49 -38.39 -23.99
C LEU A 185 43.47 -36.92 -24.43
N LEU A 186 43.66 -36.62 -25.72
CA LEU A 186 43.58 -35.27 -26.26
C LEU A 186 42.14 -34.73 -26.23
N ARG A 187 41.13 -35.57 -26.50
CA ARG A 187 39.71 -35.20 -26.34
C ARG A 187 39.38 -34.89 -24.87
N SER A 188 39.83 -35.71 -23.93
CA SER A 188 39.69 -35.43 -22.49
C SER A 188 40.32 -34.10 -22.11
N LYS A 189 41.54 -33.81 -22.58
CA LYS A 189 42.20 -32.52 -22.34
C LYS A 189 41.47 -31.34 -22.96
N ILE A 190 40.86 -31.51 -24.14
CA ILE A 190 40.01 -30.48 -24.74
C ILE A 190 38.77 -30.26 -23.86
N GLU A 191 38.08 -31.32 -23.45
CA GLU A 191 36.88 -31.25 -22.59
C GLU A 191 37.21 -30.62 -21.21
N ASP A 192 38.37 -30.94 -20.63
CA ASP A 192 38.89 -30.32 -19.41
C ASP A 192 39.09 -28.79 -19.62
N VAL A 193 39.78 -28.39 -20.68
CA VAL A 193 40.05 -26.97 -21.03
C VAL A 193 38.78 -26.21 -21.41
N GLU A 194 37.81 -26.86 -22.06
CA GLU A 194 36.48 -26.29 -22.31
C GLU A 194 35.71 -26.10 -21.00
N SER A 195 35.82 -27.03 -20.06
CA SER A 195 35.23 -26.88 -18.72
C SER A 195 35.88 -25.76 -17.91
N GLU A 196 37.20 -25.54 -18.06
CA GLU A 196 37.91 -24.41 -17.44
C GLU A 196 37.50 -23.08 -18.09
N ARG A 197 37.43 -23.02 -19.43
CA ARG A 197 36.91 -21.86 -20.19
C ARG A 197 35.51 -21.48 -19.72
N ASP A 198 34.61 -22.46 -19.58
CA ASP A 198 33.22 -22.19 -19.23
C ASP A 198 33.10 -21.71 -17.77
N ARG A 199 33.91 -22.25 -16.83
CA ARG A 199 34.03 -21.71 -15.46
C ARG A 199 34.53 -20.26 -15.45
N TYR A 200 35.60 -19.96 -16.20
CA TYR A 200 36.10 -18.59 -16.30
C TYR A 200 35.08 -17.64 -16.94
N HIS A 201 34.24 -18.12 -17.86
CA HIS A 201 33.17 -17.33 -18.46
C HIS A 201 32.04 -17.04 -17.46
N ASP A 202 31.62 -18.03 -16.67
CA ASP A 202 30.63 -17.84 -15.59
C ASP A 202 31.16 -16.92 -14.47
N ASP A 203 32.44 -17.06 -14.09
CA ASP A 203 33.10 -16.16 -13.14
C ASP A 203 33.16 -14.72 -13.67
N LEU A 204 33.49 -14.54 -14.96
CA LEU A 204 33.52 -13.23 -15.60
C LEU A 204 32.11 -12.61 -15.68
N ALA A 205 31.08 -13.37 -16.04
CA ALA A 205 29.69 -12.92 -16.04
C ALA A 205 29.18 -12.57 -14.62
N SER A 206 29.66 -13.27 -13.60
CA SER A 206 29.42 -12.97 -12.18
C SER A 206 30.09 -11.65 -11.77
N VAL A 207 31.35 -11.44 -12.16
CA VAL A 207 32.09 -10.18 -11.92
C VAL A 207 31.46 -9.00 -12.65
N GLU A 208 31.07 -9.15 -13.92
CA GLU A 208 30.31 -8.12 -14.66
C GLU A 208 28.99 -7.78 -13.96
N SER A 209 28.24 -8.79 -13.52
CA SER A 209 26.97 -8.60 -12.80
C SER A 209 27.16 -7.91 -11.45
N ARG A 210 28.32 -8.08 -10.80
CA ARG A 210 28.71 -7.33 -9.59
C ARG A 210 29.12 -5.90 -9.93
N LEU A 211 29.87 -5.70 -11.00
CA LEU A 211 30.32 -4.39 -11.47
C LEU A 211 29.14 -3.51 -11.92
N GLU A 212 28.13 -4.07 -12.58
CA GLU A 212 26.86 -3.38 -12.89
C GLU A 212 26.04 -3.00 -11.65
N ARG A 213 26.13 -3.78 -10.57
CA ARG A 213 25.51 -3.41 -9.28
C ARG A 213 26.27 -2.26 -8.61
N LEU A 214 27.59 -2.24 -8.69
CA LEU A 214 28.45 -1.18 -8.15
C LEU A 214 28.40 0.13 -8.96
N GLN A 215 28.21 0.06 -10.28
CA GLN A 215 28.02 1.21 -11.16
C GLN A 215 26.63 1.85 -11.04
N SER A 216 25.67 1.16 -10.41
CA SER A 216 24.35 1.71 -10.15
C SER A 216 24.37 2.71 -9.00
N ARG A 217 24.08 3.96 -9.32
CA ARG A 217 24.01 5.05 -8.35
C ARG A 217 22.89 4.83 -7.32
N THR A 218 21.70 4.39 -7.76
CA THR A 218 20.56 4.17 -6.85
C THR A 218 20.70 2.94 -5.95
N VAL A 219 21.44 1.91 -6.37
CA VAL A 219 21.73 0.75 -5.51
C VAL A 219 22.88 1.06 -4.54
N ALA A 220 23.89 1.84 -4.96
CA ALA A 220 24.94 2.32 -4.07
C ALA A 220 24.37 3.22 -2.95
N GLU A 221 23.40 4.08 -3.26
CA GLU A 221 22.70 4.95 -2.30
C GLU A 221 21.86 4.16 -1.28
N LEU A 222 21.28 3.02 -1.65
CA LEU A 222 20.55 2.12 -0.74
C LEU A 222 21.48 1.23 0.10
N SER A 223 22.68 0.91 -0.38
CA SER A 223 23.69 0.19 0.38
C SER A 223 24.59 1.14 1.18
N GLY A 224 24.00 1.77 2.21
CA GLY A 224 24.73 2.58 3.18
C GLY A 224 25.84 1.79 3.90
N PRO A 225 26.82 2.47 4.53
CA PRO A 225 28.10 1.88 4.92
C PRO A 225 28.01 1.04 6.20
N ASN A 226 27.36 -0.13 6.13
CA ASN A 226 27.49 -1.15 7.17
C ASN A 226 27.09 -2.56 6.69
N ILE A 227 28.08 -3.36 6.29
CA ILE A 227 28.23 -4.81 6.56
C ILE A 227 29.67 -5.19 6.18
N PRO A 228 30.36 -6.11 6.91
CA PRO A 228 31.80 -6.30 6.76
C PRO A 228 32.23 -6.89 5.42
N SER A 229 33.44 -6.55 5.00
CA SER A 229 34.10 -7.18 3.84
C SER A 229 34.11 -8.70 3.98
N PRO A 230 33.72 -9.47 2.94
CA PRO A 230 33.93 -10.91 2.96
C PRO A 230 35.43 -11.20 3.02
N VAL A 231 35.79 -12.10 3.94
CA VAL A 231 37.15 -12.55 4.19
C VAL A 231 37.67 -13.34 2.99
N LYS A 232 38.97 -13.26 2.72
CA LYS A 232 39.66 -14.16 1.78
C LYS A 232 39.48 -15.61 2.23
N GLU A 233 39.03 -16.48 1.36
CA GLU A 233 39.32 -17.91 1.54
C GLU A 233 39.65 -18.56 0.19
N GLU A 234 40.91 -18.97 0.05
CA GLU A 234 41.41 -19.74 -1.07
C GLU A 234 41.14 -21.24 -0.84
N ALA A 235 40.84 -21.93 -1.94
CA ALA A 235 41.17 -23.33 -2.21
C ALA A 235 41.25 -24.34 -1.04
N ALA A 236 40.22 -25.20 -0.94
CA ALA A 236 40.39 -26.56 -0.41
C ALA A 236 39.64 -27.59 -1.28
N ARG A 237 40.36 -28.64 -1.69
CA ARG A 237 39.83 -29.79 -2.44
C ARG A 237 39.09 -30.75 -1.50
N SER A 238 38.00 -31.36 -1.99
CA SER A 238 37.60 -32.80 -1.95
C SER A 238 37.91 -33.70 -0.71
N PRO A 239 37.14 -34.80 -0.47
CA PRO A 239 35.75 -35.12 -0.84
C PRO A 239 34.89 -35.76 0.28
N LYS A 240 33.63 -36.03 -0.07
CA LYS A 240 32.59 -36.87 0.59
C LYS A 240 33.02 -37.91 1.65
N LYS A 241 32.17 -38.07 2.67
CA LYS A 241 31.71 -39.40 3.14
C LYS A 241 30.27 -39.38 3.66
N GLU A 242 29.57 -40.49 3.47
CA GLU A 242 28.14 -40.69 3.74
C GLU A 242 27.89 -41.26 5.15
N SER A 243 26.74 -40.93 5.78
CA SER A 243 25.76 -41.92 6.30
C SER A 243 24.70 -41.27 7.22
N GLU A 244 23.43 -41.45 6.88
CA GLU A 244 22.27 -41.37 7.80
C GLU A 244 22.22 -42.60 8.76
N PRO A 245 21.21 -42.78 9.64
CA PRO A 245 20.37 -41.82 10.38
C PRO A 245 20.40 -42.08 11.91
N SER A 246 19.65 -41.31 12.71
CA SER A 246 19.24 -41.71 14.07
C SER A 246 17.75 -41.42 14.31
N PRO A 247 16.94 -42.38 14.82
CA PRO A 247 15.52 -42.19 15.13
C PRO A 247 15.27 -41.71 16.57
N ALA A 248 14.00 -41.42 16.88
CA ALA A 248 13.55 -40.83 18.13
C ALA A 248 13.36 -41.83 19.31
N GLY A 249 13.46 -41.30 20.53
CA GLY A 249 13.03 -41.90 21.80
C GLY A 249 13.34 -40.93 22.97
N VAL A 250 12.38 -40.29 23.65
CA VAL A 250 11.38 -40.79 24.63
C VAL A 250 11.79 -40.50 26.09
N VAL A 251 11.09 -39.51 26.68
CA VAL A 251 10.64 -39.41 28.10
C VAL A 251 11.63 -39.06 29.23
N GLU A 252 11.32 -37.92 29.88
CA GLU A 252 11.42 -37.49 31.30
C GLU A 252 12.66 -37.81 32.18
N VAL A 253 13.07 -36.80 33.00
CA VAL A 253 13.11 -36.87 34.49
C VAL A 253 13.52 -35.51 35.11
N ASN A 254 12.63 -34.95 35.93
CA ASN A 254 12.80 -34.21 37.19
C ASN A 254 14.05 -33.32 37.54
N MET A 255 13.74 -32.04 37.87
CA MET A 255 13.79 -31.47 39.26
C MET A 255 15.10 -30.90 39.88
N GLU A 256 14.96 -29.69 40.47
CA GLU A 256 15.79 -29.04 41.53
C GLU A 256 17.23 -28.59 41.18
N THR A 257 17.88 -27.57 41.81
CA THR A 257 17.60 -26.74 43.03
C THR A 257 18.34 -25.37 43.01
N ASP A 258 18.10 -24.53 44.03
CA ASP A 258 19.02 -23.50 44.64
C ASP A 258 19.31 -22.15 43.90
N ARG A 259 19.45 -20.98 44.57
CA ARG A 259 19.14 -20.52 45.96
C ARG A 259 19.27 -18.98 46.15
N THR A 260 18.96 -18.49 47.37
CA THR A 260 19.15 -17.11 47.94
C THR A 260 18.14 -16.03 47.48
N GLY A 261 17.71 -15.00 48.24
CA GLY A 261 17.96 -14.56 49.63
C GLY A 261 18.34 -13.06 49.71
N THR A 262 17.94 -12.19 50.67
CA THR A 262 17.05 -12.26 51.87
C THR A 262 16.66 -10.81 52.30
N GLU A 263 15.92 -10.61 53.41
CA GLU A 263 15.62 -9.33 54.14
C GLU A 263 14.45 -8.45 53.65
N VAL A 264 13.65 -7.72 54.45
CA VAL A 264 13.07 -7.79 55.83
C VAL A 264 12.39 -6.41 56.07
N ARG A 265 11.09 -6.37 56.47
CA ARG A 265 10.56 -5.79 57.74
C ARG A 265 9.03 -5.50 57.69
N SER A 266 8.36 -5.83 58.80
CA SER A 266 6.91 -5.71 59.09
C SER A 266 6.56 -4.34 59.75
N PRO A 267 5.39 -4.09 60.41
CA PRO A 267 4.17 -4.91 60.61
C PRO A 267 2.79 -4.18 60.52
N SER A 268 1.69 -4.95 60.54
CA SER A 268 0.36 -4.53 61.04
C SER A 268 -0.32 -5.69 61.79
N SER A 269 -1.05 -5.39 62.87
CA SER A 269 -1.49 -6.35 63.91
C SER A 269 -2.93 -6.88 63.76
N PRO A 270 -3.29 -7.98 64.45
CA PRO A 270 -4.61 -8.63 64.36
C PRO A 270 -5.59 -8.25 65.50
N VAL A 271 -6.79 -8.85 65.45
CA VAL A 271 -7.94 -8.67 66.36
C VAL A 271 -7.86 -9.62 67.58
N VAL A 272 -8.65 -9.31 68.62
CA VAL A 272 -9.07 -10.11 69.81
C VAL A 272 -8.40 -9.75 71.14
N SER A 273 -9.19 -9.29 72.12
CA SER A 273 -9.32 -9.91 73.46
C SER A 273 -10.20 -9.11 74.42
N GLY A 274 -10.78 -9.79 75.42
CA GLY A 274 -11.55 -9.21 76.52
C GLY A 274 -12.30 -10.29 77.29
N HIS A 275 -11.76 -10.75 78.43
CA HIS A 275 -12.37 -11.73 79.33
C HIS A 275 -12.56 -11.14 80.74
N ASP A 276 -13.65 -11.54 81.40
CA ASP A 276 -13.92 -11.75 82.83
C ASP A 276 -13.02 -11.11 83.93
N ASN A 277 -13.62 -10.45 84.93
CA ASN A 277 -14.12 -11.18 86.14
C ASN A 277 -14.74 -10.30 87.26
N ASN A 278 -15.87 -10.77 87.80
CA ASN A 278 -16.22 -10.90 89.24
C ASN A 278 -16.20 -9.69 90.22
N ARG A 279 -17.37 -9.30 90.76
CA ARG A 279 -17.61 -9.23 92.23
C ARG A 279 -19.09 -9.02 92.68
N GLN A 280 -19.57 -9.98 93.49
CA GLN A 280 -20.37 -9.82 94.74
C GLN A 280 -21.75 -9.09 94.78
N SER A 281 -22.81 -9.89 95.02
CA SER A 281 -24.01 -9.55 95.85
C SER A 281 -23.61 -9.32 97.33
N PRO A 282 -24.41 -8.67 98.23
CA PRO A 282 -25.87 -8.77 98.50
C PRO A 282 -26.59 -7.39 98.50
N GLY A 283 -27.88 -7.17 98.80
CA GLY A 283 -29.02 -7.94 99.33
C GLY A 283 -29.77 -7.12 100.41
N THR A 284 -31.09 -7.33 100.62
CA THR A 284 -31.96 -6.71 101.70
C THR A 284 -32.18 -5.19 101.60
N SER A 285 -33.21 -4.52 102.16
CA SER A 285 -34.55 -4.85 102.70
C SER A 285 -35.32 -3.56 103.05
N ASN A 286 -36.64 -3.66 103.30
CA ASN A 286 -37.56 -2.65 103.89
C ASN A 286 -37.92 -1.43 103.00
N ASP A 287 -39.16 -0.94 102.85
CA ASP A 287 -40.46 -1.06 103.58
C ASP A 287 -40.73 0.02 104.66
N HIS A 288 -42.00 0.44 104.70
CA HIS A 288 -42.72 1.35 105.63
C HIS A 288 -42.44 2.87 105.62
N GLY A 289 -43.54 3.63 105.79
CA GLY A 289 -43.57 4.59 106.91
C GLY A 289 -44.16 5.98 106.68
N SER A 290 -45.48 6.09 106.77
CA SER A 290 -46.26 7.31 107.05
C SER A 290 -45.71 8.25 108.14
N ASN A 291 -45.99 9.56 108.03
CA ASN A 291 -46.69 10.31 109.08
C ASN A 291 -47.20 11.69 108.62
N GLY A 292 -48.16 12.26 109.36
CA GLY A 292 -48.66 13.64 109.19
C GLY A 292 -48.90 14.33 110.54
N VAL A 293 -50.01 15.08 110.64
CA VAL A 293 -50.71 15.53 111.88
C VAL A 293 -50.38 16.94 112.44
N ASN A 294 -51.41 17.80 112.39
CA ASN A 294 -51.80 18.95 113.25
C ASN A 294 -50.83 20.14 113.49
N GLY A 295 -51.30 21.36 113.85
CA GLY A 295 -52.67 21.88 113.94
C GLY A 295 -52.83 23.07 114.92
N VAL A 296 -53.87 23.89 114.70
CA VAL A 296 -54.60 24.74 115.68
C VAL A 296 -53.82 25.67 116.65
N GLY A 297 -53.84 26.98 116.35
CA GLY A 297 -54.64 27.96 117.11
C GLY A 297 -54.27 28.45 118.53
N SER A 298 -54.26 29.79 118.64
CA SER A 298 -55.00 30.58 119.66
C SER A 298 -54.28 31.17 120.90
N ARG A 299 -54.46 32.50 121.03
CA ARG A 299 -54.79 33.28 122.25
C ARG A 299 -53.70 33.67 123.26
N PHE A 300 -53.35 34.97 123.22
CA PHE A 300 -53.43 35.95 124.33
C PHE A 300 -52.91 35.54 125.72
N GLU A 301 -51.83 36.18 126.20
CA GLU A 301 -51.86 37.23 127.24
C GLU A 301 -50.45 37.74 127.62
N GLY A 302 -50.32 38.99 128.09
CA GLY A 302 -49.53 39.21 129.32
C GLY A 302 -48.03 39.59 129.32
N LYS A 303 -47.55 40.48 128.43
CA LYS A 303 -46.44 41.44 128.69
C LYS A 303 -45.07 40.92 129.22
N GLY A 304 -44.05 40.95 128.35
CA GLY A 304 -42.63 41.12 128.67
C GLY A 304 -41.94 41.95 127.56
N ALA A 305 -40.92 42.75 127.88
CA ALA A 305 -40.26 43.61 126.87
C ALA A 305 -39.11 42.90 126.11
N GLU A 306 -38.63 41.76 126.63
CA GLU A 306 -37.48 41.03 126.10
C GLU A 306 -37.88 40.08 124.95
N ASP A 307 -39.07 39.45 125.02
CA ASP A 307 -39.58 38.52 123.99
C ASP A 307 -39.63 39.10 122.56
N TRP A 308 -39.77 40.43 122.42
CA TRP A 308 -39.85 41.08 121.12
C TRP A 308 -38.48 41.18 120.41
N ALA A 309 -37.37 41.12 121.13
CA ALA A 309 -36.03 41.13 120.55
C ALA A 309 -35.72 39.77 119.89
N ASP A 310 -35.94 38.67 120.61
CA ASP A 310 -35.69 37.31 120.13
C ASP A 310 -36.56 36.96 118.90
N ILE A 311 -37.83 37.41 118.90
CA ILE A 311 -38.73 37.27 117.74
C ILE A 311 -38.22 38.09 116.54
N ALA A 312 -37.59 39.25 116.76
CA ALA A 312 -37.03 40.05 115.67
C ALA A 312 -35.76 39.41 115.08
N GLU A 313 -34.85 38.90 115.91
CA GLU A 313 -33.63 38.23 115.47
C GLU A 313 -33.91 36.89 114.75
N SER A 314 -34.84 36.09 115.27
CA SER A 314 -35.34 34.87 114.60
C SER A 314 -35.96 35.17 113.22
N ARG A 315 -36.68 36.29 113.09
CA ARG A 315 -37.24 36.72 111.79
C ARG A 315 -36.15 37.24 110.85
N GLN A 316 -35.18 37.99 111.36
CA GLN A 316 -34.07 38.53 110.57
C GLN A 316 -33.23 37.40 109.95
N THR A 317 -32.82 36.42 110.74
CA THR A 317 -32.08 35.22 110.26
C THR A 317 -32.89 34.41 109.24
N THR A 318 -34.19 34.25 109.44
CA THR A 318 -35.08 33.57 108.48
C THR A 318 -35.18 34.33 107.15
N ILE A 319 -35.27 35.67 107.19
CA ILE A 319 -35.30 36.52 106.00
C ILE A 319 -33.97 36.43 105.23
N GLU A 320 -32.83 36.46 105.91
CA GLU A 320 -31.50 36.33 105.29
C GLU A 320 -31.32 34.97 104.60
N THR A 321 -31.78 33.88 105.23
CA THR A 321 -31.74 32.53 104.64
C THR A 321 -32.60 32.44 103.37
N LEU A 322 -33.81 33.01 103.40
CA LEU A 322 -34.70 33.05 102.24
C LEU A 322 -34.17 33.97 101.12
N GLN A 323 -33.49 35.07 101.47
CA GLN A 323 -32.82 35.93 100.49
C GLN A 323 -31.67 35.21 99.79
N MET A 324 -30.85 34.44 100.52
CA MET A 324 -29.81 33.61 99.91
C MET A 324 -30.39 32.58 98.93
N GLN A 325 -31.43 31.86 99.34
CA GLN A 325 -32.12 30.88 98.46
C GLN A 325 -32.72 31.54 97.21
N LEU A 326 -33.32 32.72 97.34
CA LEU A 326 -33.85 33.48 96.19
C LEU A 326 -32.74 33.94 95.23
N VAL A 327 -31.55 34.29 95.72
CA VAL A 327 -30.40 34.64 94.87
C VAL A 327 -29.88 33.41 94.12
N GLU A 328 -29.79 32.27 94.79
CA GLU A 328 -29.29 31.02 94.21
C GLU A 328 -30.24 30.45 93.15
N VAL A 329 -31.55 30.41 93.42
CA VAL A 329 -32.56 30.03 92.43
C VAL A 329 -32.56 30.99 91.23
N ASN A 330 -32.39 32.31 91.44
CA ASN A 330 -32.31 33.25 90.32
C ASN A 330 -31.04 33.06 89.47
N LYS A 331 -29.90 32.70 90.05
CA LYS A 331 -28.70 32.34 89.27
C LYS A 331 -28.97 31.12 88.40
N LEU A 332 -29.47 30.05 88.99
CA LEU A 332 -29.74 28.78 88.30
C LEU A 332 -30.80 28.96 87.18
N VAL A 333 -31.82 29.79 87.40
CA VAL A 333 -32.79 30.17 86.38
C VAL A 333 -32.17 31.01 85.25
N ASN A 334 -31.22 31.89 85.55
CA ASN A 334 -30.53 32.67 84.52
C ASN A 334 -29.52 31.83 83.72
N GLU A 335 -28.82 30.90 84.36
CA GLU A 335 -27.97 29.90 83.72
C GLU A 335 -28.80 29.02 82.77
N LEU A 336 -29.92 28.45 83.25
CA LEU A 336 -30.84 27.67 82.40
C LEU A 336 -31.46 28.47 81.25
N LYS A 337 -31.70 29.77 81.43
CA LYS A 337 -32.17 30.66 80.34
C LYS A 337 -31.09 30.90 79.28
N LEU A 338 -29.83 31.07 79.68
CA LEU A 338 -28.70 31.21 78.75
C LEU A 338 -28.49 29.90 77.99
N ASP A 339 -28.52 28.75 78.68
CA ASP A 339 -28.48 27.41 78.09
C ASP A 339 -29.64 27.13 77.11
N MET A 340 -30.82 27.71 77.33
CA MET A 340 -31.94 27.62 76.39
C MET A 340 -31.79 28.56 75.18
N GLN A 341 -31.09 29.69 75.33
CA GLN A 341 -30.83 30.62 74.24
C GLN A 341 -29.64 30.21 73.37
N ALA A 342 -28.66 29.53 73.95
CA ALA A 342 -27.48 29.00 73.28
C ALA A 342 -27.13 27.60 73.82
N PRO A 343 -27.86 26.54 73.42
CA PRO A 343 -27.56 25.18 73.87
C PRO A 343 -26.17 24.76 73.40
N SER A 344 -25.38 24.16 74.30
CA SER A 344 -24.02 23.74 74.01
C SER A 344 -23.95 22.63 72.95
N ASP A 345 -22.83 22.58 72.25
CA ASP A 345 -22.52 21.56 71.23
C ASP A 345 -22.75 20.12 71.73
N GLU A 346 -22.37 19.83 72.99
CA GLU A 346 -22.61 18.51 73.60
C GLU A 346 -24.10 18.23 73.82
N ARG A 347 -24.88 19.23 74.20
CA ARG A 347 -26.34 19.12 74.40
C ARG A 347 -27.07 18.95 73.06
N ILE A 348 -26.57 19.56 71.99
CA ILE A 348 -27.04 19.33 70.62
C ILE A 348 -26.66 17.91 70.17
N LYS A 349 -25.39 17.50 70.31
CA LYS A 349 -24.89 16.17 69.90
C LYS A 349 -25.53 15.01 70.68
N THR A 350 -25.91 15.22 71.92
CA THR A 350 -26.60 14.21 72.74
C THR A 350 -28.10 14.10 72.43
N SER A 351 -28.71 15.12 71.81
CA SER A 351 -30.11 15.13 71.39
C SER A 351 -30.46 13.99 70.45
N ALA A 352 -31.62 13.36 70.66
CA ALA A 352 -32.11 12.28 69.81
C ALA A 352 -32.27 12.71 68.34
N VAL A 353 -32.70 13.96 68.11
CA VAL A 353 -32.89 14.50 66.75
C VAL A 353 -31.56 14.61 66.00
N TYR A 354 -30.50 15.07 66.67
CA TYR A 354 -29.17 15.14 66.07
C TYR A 354 -28.60 13.75 65.77
N LYS A 355 -28.79 12.78 66.66
CA LYS A 355 -28.33 11.40 66.46
C LYS A 355 -29.02 10.72 65.29
N VAL A 356 -30.34 10.86 65.16
CA VAL A 356 -31.10 10.35 64.00
C VAL A 356 -30.65 11.03 62.71
N LEU A 357 -30.41 12.35 62.74
CA LEU A 357 -29.89 13.07 61.57
C LEU A 357 -28.48 12.61 61.19
N LEU A 358 -27.60 12.39 62.16
CA LEU A 358 -26.23 11.88 61.96
C LEU A 358 -26.23 10.46 61.38
N GLU A 359 -27.11 9.59 61.89
CA GLU A 359 -27.30 8.23 61.37
C GLU A 359 -27.79 8.28 59.91
N GLN A 360 -28.77 9.13 59.59
CA GLN A 360 -29.24 9.38 58.22
C GLN A 360 -28.13 9.94 57.32
N CYS A 361 -27.33 10.90 57.79
CA CYS A 361 -26.16 11.40 57.05
C CYS A 361 -25.17 10.27 56.76
N SER A 362 -24.83 9.44 57.75
CA SER A 362 -23.87 8.34 57.57
C SER A 362 -24.37 7.27 56.59
N LEU A 363 -25.68 7.00 56.56
CA LEU A 363 -26.29 6.09 55.59
C LEU A 363 -26.29 6.68 54.17
N LEU A 364 -26.54 7.99 54.05
CA LEU A 364 -26.43 8.70 52.77
C LEU A 364 -24.98 8.74 52.26
N GLU A 365 -24.01 9.00 53.15
CA GLU A 365 -22.58 8.94 52.83
C GLU A 365 -22.19 7.53 52.33
N HIS A 366 -22.50 6.47 53.08
CA HIS A 366 -22.23 5.08 52.67
C HIS A 366 -22.86 4.74 51.32
N THR A 367 -24.14 5.07 51.11
CA THR A 367 -24.81 4.81 49.83
C THR A 367 -24.25 5.65 48.68
N THR A 368 -23.76 6.87 48.94
CA THR A 368 -23.01 7.63 47.90
C THR A 368 -21.65 7.01 47.58
N GLU A 369 -20.93 6.49 48.58
CA GLU A 369 -19.67 5.77 48.37
C GLU A 369 -19.90 4.47 47.58
N GLU A 370 -20.86 3.62 47.98
CA GLU A 370 -21.25 2.41 47.25
C GLU A 370 -21.61 2.71 45.79
N ASN A 371 -22.51 3.69 45.55
CA ASN A 371 -22.87 4.11 44.20
C ASN A 371 -21.66 4.63 43.42
N SER A 372 -20.74 5.38 44.05
CA SER A 372 -19.52 5.85 43.38
C SER A 372 -18.60 4.71 42.95
N THR A 373 -18.46 3.66 43.78
CA THR A 373 -17.66 2.48 43.43
C THR A 373 -18.30 1.65 42.32
N GLN A 374 -19.63 1.53 42.31
CA GLN A 374 -20.37 0.87 41.22
C GLN A 374 -20.23 1.64 39.91
N ILE A 375 -20.36 2.97 39.93
CA ILE A 375 -20.14 3.83 38.77
C ILE A 375 -18.71 3.66 38.24
N ALA A 376 -17.68 3.74 39.11
CA ALA A 376 -16.29 3.55 38.70
C ALA A 376 -16.02 2.15 38.10
N SER A 377 -16.69 1.10 38.62
CA SER A 377 -16.60 -0.25 38.05
C SER A 377 -17.26 -0.33 36.66
N LEU A 378 -18.46 0.23 36.51
CA LEU A 378 -19.17 0.27 35.23
C LEU A 378 -18.45 1.12 34.19
N GLU A 379 -17.84 2.24 34.58
CA GLU A 379 -16.99 3.06 33.71
C GLU A 379 -15.77 2.28 33.23
N LYS A 380 -15.10 1.53 34.13
CA LYS A 380 -13.96 0.67 33.78
C LYS A 380 -14.35 -0.43 32.80
N GLU A 381 -15.49 -1.10 33.01
CA GLU A 381 -16.02 -2.09 32.06
C GLU A 381 -16.38 -1.45 30.72
N THR A 382 -17.06 -0.30 30.73
CA THR A 382 -17.45 0.42 29.50
C THR A 382 -16.23 0.88 28.70
N ASN A 383 -15.17 1.33 29.39
CA ASN A 383 -13.88 1.68 28.77
C ASN A 383 -13.20 0.44 28.17
N ALA A 384 -13.21 -0.70 28.87
CA ALA A 384 -12.64 -1.96 28.36
C ALA A 384 -13.41 -2.51 27.15
N TRP A 385 -14.75 -2.37 27.12
CA TRP A 385 -15.57 -2.71 25.96
C TRP A 385 -15.32 -1.76 24.78
N ARG A 386 -15.19 -0.44 25.02
CA ARG A 386 -14.81 0.52 23.98
C ARG A 386 -13.43 0.21 23.38
N ALA A 387 -12.42 -0.08 24.20
CA ALA A 387 -11.09 -0.44 23.72
C ALA A 387 -11.09 -1.71 22.84
N LYS A 388 -11.80 -2.77 23.26
CA LYS A 388 -11.97 -3.98 22.45
C LYS A 388 -12.72 -3.72 21.14
N PHE A 389 -13.71 -2.82 21.16
CA PHE A 389 -14.44 -2.45 19.96
C PHE A 389 -13.56 -1.65 18.98
N GLU A 390 -12.74 -0.72 19.48
CA GLU A 390 -11.74 -0.01 18.66
C GLU A 390 -10.69 -0.96 18.08
N GLU A 391 -10.20 -1.94 18.87
CA GLU A 391 -9.26 -2.97 18.40
C GLU A 391 -9.84 -3.80 17.24
N VAL A 392 -11.07 -4.30 17.37
CA VAL A 392 -11.76 -5.06 16.31
C VAL A 392 -12.09 -4.17 15.10
N MET A 393 -12.49 -2.92 15.32
CA MET A 393 -12.73 -1.97 14.22
C MET A 393 -11.45 -1.56 13.49
N ALA A 394 -10.29 -1.62 14.15
CA ALA A 394 -8.98 -1.41 13.54
C ALA A 394 -8.48 -2.64 12.76
N SER A 395 -8.81 -3.87 13.18
CA SER A 395 -8.38 -5.09 12.48
C SER A 395 -9.20 -5.39 11.21
N ILE A 396 -10.50 -5.07 11.20
CA ILE A 396 -11.40 -5.33 10.05
C ILE A 396 -10.86 -4.75 8.72
N PRO A 397 -10.39 -3.49 8.63
CA PRO A 397 -9.80 -2.95 7.40
C PRO A 397 -8.58 -3.73 6.90
N GLU A 398 -7.74 -4.25 7.80
CA GLU A 398 -6.53 -4.99 7.46
C GLU A 398 -6.88 -6.40 6.95
N GLU A 399 -7.79 -7.11 7.61
CA GLU A 399 -8.33 -8.39 7.13
C GLU A 399 -8.99 -8.25 5.75
N VAL A 400 -9.80 -7.20 5.56
CA VAL A 400 -10.45 -6.90 4.27
C VAL A 400 -9.41 -6.56 3.19
N ALA A 401 -8.33 -5.85 3.53
CA ALA A 401 -7.23 -5.58 2.60
C ALA A 401 -6.52 -6.88 2.17
N VAL A 402 -6.16 -7.75 3.12
CA VAL A 402 -5.52 -9.05 2.84
C VAL A 402 -6.41 -9.93 1.94
N VAL A 403 -7.71 -10.03 2.23
CA VAL A 403 -8.66 -10.80 1.40
C VAL A 403 -8.77 -10.19 -0.01
N LYS A 404 -8.83 -8.86 -0.13
CA LYS A 404 -8.92 -8.15 -1.41
C LYS A 404 -7.66 -8.32 -2.25
N GLU A 405 -6.47 -8.23 -1.65
CA GLU A 405 -5.20 -8.48 -2.33
C GLU A 405 -5.06 -9.93 -2.77
N GLY A 406 -5.41 -10.90 -1.92
CA GLY A 406 -5.44 -12.32 -2.26
C GLY A 406 -6.40 -12.63 -3.42
N ALA A 407 -7.58 -12.03 -3.42
CA ALA A 407 -8.54 -12.14 -4.53
C ALA A 407 -8.00 -11.51 -5.83
N ALA A 408 -7.41 -10.31 -5.76
CA ALA A 408 -6.83 -9.63 -6.92
C ALA A 408 -5.63 -10.38 -7.51
N ALA A 409 -4.75 -10.93 -6.66
CA ALA A 409 -3.63 -11.77 -7.07
C ALA A 409 -4.11 -13.06 -7.78
N ASN A 410 -5.14 -13.71 -7.25
CA ASN A 410 -5.75 -14.88 -7.87
C ASN A 410 -6.43 -14.55 -9.20
N ALA A 411 -7.18 -13.45 -9.29
CA ALA A 411 -7.79 -12.98 -10.54
C ALA A 411 -6.72 -12.73 -11.61
N LYS A 412 -5.67 -11.96 -11.28
CA LYS A 412 -4.53 -11.70 -12.18
C LYS A 412 -3.83 -12.98 -12.63
N ARG A 413 -3.65 -13.96 -11.74
CA ARG A 413 -3.08 -15.28 -12.07
C ARG A 413 -3.95 -16.04 -13.07
N ARG A 414 -5.28 -16.02 -12.89
CA ARG A 414 -6.25 -16.62 -13.81
C ARG A 414 -6.27 -15.90 -15.16
N GLU A 415 -6.20 -14.58 -15.19
CA GLU A 415 -6.08 -13.80 -16.44
C GLU A 415 -4.80 -14.15 -17.21
N THR A 416 -3.64 -14.23 -16.54
CA THR A 416 -2.39 -14.63 -17.20
C THR A 416 -2.48 -16.04 -17.77
N GLU A 417 -3.13 -16.97 -17.06
CA GLU A 417 -3.30 -18.35 -17.52
C GLU A 417 -4.29 -18.45 -18.69
N VAL A 418 -5.40 -17.72 -18.65
CA VAL A 418 -6.36 -17.64 -19.77
C VAL A 418 -5.71 -17.04 -21.01
N ASN A 419 -4.87 -16.01 -20.87
CA ASN A 419 -4.13 -15.42 -21.98
C ASN A 419 -3.07 -16.39 -22.53
N ARG A 420 -2.37 -17.13 -21.67
CA ARG A 420 -1.43 -18.20 -22.06
C ARG A 420 -2.14 -19.30 -22.85
N LEU A 421 -3.29 -19.78 -22.36
CA LEU A 421 -4.08 -20.83 -23.03
C LEU A 421 -4.69 -20.35 -24.36
N ARG A 422 -5.13 -19.09 -24.45
CA ARG A 422 -5.57 -18.48 -25.72
C ARG A 422 -4.42 -18.41 -26.73
N SER A 423 -3.27 -17.90 -26.32
CA SER A 423 -2.07 -17.85 -27.17
C SER A 423 -1.64 -19.23 -27.64
N GLN A 424 -1.65 -20.26 -26.77
CA GLN A 424 -1.36 -21.64 -27.17
C GLN A 424 -2.40 -22.22 -28.14
N ARG A 425 -3.70 -22.00 -27.89
CA ARG A 425 -4.77 -22.41 -28.81
C ARG A 425 -4.59 -21.76 -30.18
N ASP A 426 -4.27 -20.47 -30.21
CA ASP A 426 -4.16 -19.69 -31.45
C ASP A 426 -2.88 -20.08 -32.22
N GLN A 427 -1.78 -20.37 -31.52
CA GLN A 427 -0.56 -20.95 -32.07
C GLN A 427 -0.81 -22.34 -32.70
N ILE A 428 -1.42 -23.26 -31.95
CA ILE A 428 -1.77 -24.61 -32.45
C ILE A 428 -2.76 -24.52 -33.63
N GLY A 429 -3.69 -23.55 -33.58
CA GLY A 429 -4.61 -23.25 -34.67
C GLY A 429 -3.89 -22.79 -35.94
N ALA A 430 -2.90 -21.90 -35.80
CA ALA A 430 -2.07 -21.45 -36.91
C ALA A 430 -1.23 -22.59 -37.49
N GLU A 431 -0.51 -23.34 -36.65
CA GLU A 431 0.30 -24.50 -37.07
C GLU A 431 -0.55 -25.57 -37.78
N LEU A 432 -1.79 -25.80 -37.34
CA LEU A 432 -2.70 -26.75 -37.97
C LEU A 432 -3.22 -26.24 -39.33
N VAL A 433 -3.44 -24.93 -39.47
CA VAL A 433 -3.79 -24.32 -40.77
C VAL A 433 -2.61 -24.37 -41.73
N GLU A 434 -1.40 -24.05 -41.26
CA GLU A 434 -0.15 -24.12 -42.03
C GLU A 434 0.12 -25.56 -42.48
N ARG A 435 0.11 -26.55 -41.58
CA ARG A 435 0.27 -27.97 -41.94
C ARG A 435 -0.78 -28.48 -42.93
N LYS A 436 -2.03 -27.99 -42.85
CA LYS A 436 -3.08 -28.32 -43.84
C LYS A 436 -2.81 -27.69 -45.20
N ALA A 437 -2.35 -26.44 -45.25
CA ALA A 437 -1.95 -25.78 -46.49
C ALA A 437 -0.77 -26.52 -47.14
N ASP A 438 0.27 -26.82 -46.36
CA ASP A 438 1.43 -27.63 -46.74
C ASP A 438 1.06 -29.00 -47.30
N TYR A 439 0.19 -29.73 -46.59
CA TYR A 439 -0.26 -31.05 -47.03
C TYR A 439 -1.06 -30.96 -48.34
N THR A 440 -1.90 -29.93 -48.49
CA THR A 440 -2.68 -29.71 -49.71
C THR A 440 -1.76 -29.35 -50.89
N ALA A 441 -0.74 -28.51 -50.66
CA ALA A 441 0.27 -28.18 -51.66
C ALA A 441 1.11 -29.42 -52.07
N LYS A 442 1.53 -30.25 -51.10
CA LYS A 442 2.23 -31.52 -51.35
C LYS A 442 1.37 -32.52 -52.11
N LEU A 443 0.07 -32.62 -51.78
CA LEU A 443 -0.87 -33.48 -52.51
C LEU A 443 -1.05 -32.99 -53.96
N GLY A 444 -1.15 -31.67 -54.16
CA GLY A 444 -1.16 -31.05 -55.48
C GLY A 444 0.11 -31.36 -56.29
N SER A 445 1.30 -31.19 -55.69
CA SER A 445 2.55 -31.51 -56.39
C SER A 445 2.68 -33.00 -56.73
N LEU A 446 2.26 -33.90 -55.84
CA LEU A 446 2.19 -35.35 -56.13
C LEU A 446 1.24 -35.67 -57.30
N GLN A 447 0.11 -34.97 -57.43
CA GLN A 447 -0.78 -35.15 -58.58
C GLN A 447 -0.12 -34.68 -59.89
N GLU A 448 0.63 -33.58 -59.89
CA GLU A 448 1.38 -33.14 -61.08
C GLU A 448 2.53 -34.10 -61.42
N TYR A 449 3.28 -34.59 -60.42
CA TYR A 449 4.31 -35.62 -60.64
C TYR A 449 3.71 -36.91 -61.21
N LYS A 450 2.50 -37.29 -60.79
CA LYS A 450 1.80 -38.45 -61.34
C LYS A 450 1.46 -38.25 -62.83
N LYS A 451 0.87 -37.11 -63.21
CA LYS A 451 0.58 -36.78 -64.62
C LYS A 451 1.85 -36.78 -65.47
N LEU A 452 2.95 -36.24 -64.94
CA LEU A 452 4.24 -36.21 -65.63
C LEU A 452 4.80 -37.63 -65.81
N ALA A 453 4.73 -38.48 -64.78
CA ALA A 453 5.15 -39.88 -64.87
C ALA A 453 4.31 -40.69 -65.86
N GLU A 454 2.98 -40.48 -65.89
CA GLU A 454 2.07 -41.08 -66.87
C GLU A 454 2.41 -40.61 -68.30
N SER A 455 2.72 -39.33 -68.51
CA SER A 455 3.16 -38.79 -69.80
C SER A 455 4.51 -39.35 -70.26
N CYS A 456 5.50 -39.41 -69.36
CA CYS A 456 6.81 -40.01 -69.62
C CYS A 456 6.68 -41.51 -69.97
N SER A 457 5.85 -42.26 -69.24
CA SER A 457 5.56 -43.66 -69.53
C SER A 457 4.96 -43.84 -70.94
N GLY A 458 3.97 -43.01 -71.30
CA GLY A 458 3.40 -42.99 -72.65
C GLY A 458 4.44 -42.72 -73.74
N ARG A 459 5.39 -41.80 -73.51
CA ARG A 459 6.49 -41.53 -74.46
C ARG A 459 7.48 -42.69 -74.55
N VAL A 460 7.78 -43.38 -73.44
CA VAL A 460 8.62 -44.59 -73.46
C VAL A 460 7.98 -45.69 -74.30
N VAL A 461 6.66 -45.93 -74.17
CA VAL A 461 5.94 -46.92 -75.00
C VAL A 461 6.02 -46.59 -76.50
N VAL A 462 5.94 -45.31 -76.88
CA VAL A 462 6.13 -44.89 -78.29
C VAL A 462 7.57 -45.12 -78.75
N LEU A 463 8.58 -44.82 -77.91
CA LEU A 463 9.98 -45.06 -78.26
C LEU A 463 10.30 -46.57 -78.37
N GLN A 464 9.64 -47.42 -77.56
CA GLN A 464 9.75 -48.88 -77.64
C GLN A 464 9.18 -49.41 -78.97
N SER A 465 8.01 -48.93 -79.41
CA SER A 465 7.45 -49.33 -80.72
C SER A 465 8.29 -48.81 -81.89
N GLU A 466 8.84 -47.60 -81.79
CA GLU A 466 9.75 -47.05 -82.80
C GLU A 466 11.01 -47.92 -82.95
N VAL A 467 11.60 -48.35 -81.84
CA VAL A 467 12.73 -49.29 -81.82
C VAL A 467 12.33 -50.66 -82.39
N LYS A 468 11.13 -51.18 -82.09
CA LYS A 468 10.62 -52.44 -82.64
C LYS A 468 10.48 -52.37 -84.17
N ARG A 469 9.92 -51.26 -84.67
CA ARG A 469 9.77 -50.96 -86.11
C ARG A 469 11.12 -50.85 -86.84
N LEU A 470 12.11 -50.23 -86.21
CA LEU A 470 13.47 -50.15 -86.77
C LEU A 470 14.19 -51.52 -86.77
N LYS A 471 14.04 -52.33 -85.71
CA LYS A 471 14.56 -53.70 -85.65
C LYS A 471 13.96 -54.59 -86.75
N SER A 472 12.64 -54.56 -86.95
CA SER A 472 12.00 -55.33 -88.02
C SER A 472 12.44 -54.87 -89.41
N GLN A 473 12.64 -53.56 -89.61
CA GLN A 473 13.18 -53.02 -90.87
C GLN A 473 14.59 -53.55 -91.18
N LEU A 474 15.47 -53.65 -90.17
CA LEU A 474 16.80 -54.24 -90.33
C LEU A 474 16.73 -55.74 -90.67
N ALA A 475 15.82 -56.50 -90.05
CA ALA A 475 15.62 -57.91 -90.34
C ALA A 475 15.14 -58.16 -91.79
N ALA A 476 14.15 -57.38 -92.25
CA ALA A 476 13.67 -57.44 -93.64
C ALA A 476 14.76 -57.03 -94.65
N ASN A 477 15.59 -56.03 -94.31
CA ASN A 477 16.73 -55.62 -95.13
C ASN A 477 17.87 -56.65 -95.16
N ALA A 478 18.02 -57.48 -94.11
CA ALA A 478 18.92 -58.64 -94.12
C ALA A 478 18.36 -59.81 -94.95
N GLY A 479 17.03 -59.89 -95.10
CA GLY A 479 16.35 -60.99 -95.81
C GLY A 479 16.12 -62.23 -94.93
N ASP A 480 16.19 -62.10 -93.61
CA ASP A 480 15.98 -63.18 -92.65
C ASP A 480 14.50 -63.24 -92.21
N PRO A 481 13.74 -64.29 -92.57
CA PRO A 481 12.34 -64.42 -92.22
C PRO A 481 12.09 -64.76 -90.74
N ASP A 482 13.00 -65.49 -90.08
CA ASP A 482 12.83 -65.90 -88.67
C ASP A 482 13.14 -64.73 -87.74
N LEU A 483 14.19 -63.97 -88.05
CA LEU A 483 14.50 -62.72 -87.34
C LEU A 483 13.39 -61.67 -87.54
N LEU A 484 12.80 -61.56 -88.74
CA LEU A 484 11.68 -60.66 -88.98
C LEU A 484 10.45 -61.07 -88.15
N ALA A 485 10.07 -62.35 -88.19
CA ALA A 485 8.97 -62.88 -87.39
C ALA A 485 9.21 -62.67 -85.88
N PHE A 486 10.44 -62.85 -85.41
CA PHE A 486 10.82 -62.59 -84.02
C PHE A 486 10.66 -61.11 -83.64
N CYS A 487 11.18 -60.18 -84.44
CA CYS A 487 11.06 -58.74 -84.17
C CYS A 487 9.62 -58.22 -84.18
N LEU A 488 8.71 -58.89 -84.89
CA LEU A 488 7.28 -58.55 -84.93
C LEU A 488 6.50 -59.18 -83.78
N SER A 489 6.97 -60.31 -83.23
CA SER A 489 6.36 -60.98 -82.08
C SER A 489 6.42 -60.15 -80.78
N GLU A 490 5.61 -60.50 -79.79
CA GLU A 490 5.63 -59.90 -78.44
C GLU A 490 6.95 -60.23 -77.70
N LYS A 491 7.54 -61.40 -77.97
CA LYS A 491 8.81 -61.84 -77.32
C LYS A 491 10.01 -60.95 -77.64
N GLY A 492 9.99 -60.24 -78.77
CA GLY A 492 11.08 -59.36 -79.22
C GLY A 492 11.25 -58.06 -78.41
N GLU A 493 10.35 -57.82 -77.46
CA GLU A 493 10.39 -56.66 -76.55
C GLU A 493 11.20 -56.96 -75.28
N ASP A 494 11.03 -58.14 -74.68
CA ASP A 494 11.66 -58.51 -73.38
C ASP A 494 12.89 -59.43 -73.50
N VAL A 495 13.01 -60.21 -74.59
CA VAL A 495 14.00 -61.30 -74.71
C VAL A 495 14.92 -61.06 -75.92
N SER A 496 16.19 -61.47 -75.83
CA SER A 496 17.10 -61.43 -76.98
C SER A 496 16.77 -62.54 -77.98
N TYR A 497 16.92 -62.28 -79.30
CA TYR A 497 16.76 -63.32 -80.32
C TYR A 497 17.65 -64.55 -80.06
N VAL A 498 18.86 -64.33 -79.54
CA VAL A 498 19.79 -65.41 -79.15
C VAL A 498 19.26 -66.26 -77.99
N GLU A 499 18.45 -65.68 -77.10
CA GLU A 499 17.85 -66.37 -75.95
C GLU A 499 16.60 -67.16 -76.36
N ASP A 500 15.76 -66.61 -77.26
CA ASP A 500 14.64 -67.36 -77.87
C ASP A 500 15.16 -68.54 -78.71
N LEU A 501 16.24 -68.36 -79.48
CA LEU A 501 16.89 -69.46 -80.20
C LEU A 501 17.43 -70.55 -79.27
N LYS A 502 18.10 -70.18 -78.15
CA LYS A 502 18.54 -71.15 -77.13
C LYS A 502 17.37 -71.88 -76.48
N SER A 503 16.27 -71.19 -76.21
CA SER A 503 15.04 -71.78 -75.65
C SER A 503 14.38 -72.74 -76.64
N ARG A 504 14.27 -72.37 -77.92
CA ARG A 504 13.78 -73.21 -79.01
C ARG A 504 14.65 -74.46 -79.21
N LEU A 505 15.98 -74.31 -79.13
CA LEU A 505 16.93 -75.42 -79.20
C LEU A 505 16.73 -76.37 -78.02
N ALA A 506 16.77 -75.88 -76.78
CA ALA A 506 16.57 -76.71 -75.58
C ALA A 506 15.19 -77.41 -75.57
N ALA A 507 14.13 -76.75 -76.07
CA ALA A 507 12.82 -77.36 -76.23
C ALA A 507 12.78 -78.44 -77.34
N ALA A 508 13.57 -78.28 -78.40
CA ALA A 508 13.74 -79.31 -79.44
C ALA A 508 14.57 -80.50 -78.93
N GLU A 509 15.63 -80.25 -78.18
CA GLU A 509 16.47 -81.27 -77.51
C GLU A 509 15.67 -82.05 -76.46
N CYS A 510 14.87 -81.38 -75.62
CA CYS A 510 13.94 -82.06 -74.71
C CYS A 510 12.89 -82.91 -75.45
N LYS A 511 12.37 -82.45 -76.59
CA LYS A 511 11.44 -83.25 -77.41
C LYS A 511 12.13 -84.44 -78.06
N ALA A 512 13.35 -84.27 -78.56
CA ALA A 512 14.16 -85.36 -79.10
C ALA A 512 14.44 -86.41 -78.00
N SER A 513 14.92 -85.99 -76.82
CA SER A 513 15.16 -86.88 -75.70
C SER A 513 13.88 -87.55 -75.17
N ALA A 514 12.75 -86.85 -75.15
CA ALA A 514 11.46 -87.44 -74.79
C ALA A 514 10.98 -88.47 -75.84
N LEU A 515 11.23 -88.24 -77.13
CA LEU A 515 10.95 -89.21 -78.19
C LEU A 515 11.87 -90.44 -78.07
N GLU A 516 13.17 -90.22 -77.82
CA GLU A 516 14.16 -91.28 -77.55
C GLU A 516 13.81 -92.11 -76.31
N GLN A 517 13.27 -91.49 -75.25
CA GLN A 517 12.76 -92.18 -74.06
C GLN A 517 11.41 -92.85 -74.27
N SER A 518 10.63 -92.40 -75.27
CA SER A 518 9.35 -93.03 -75.66
C SER A 518 9.52 -94.26 -76.57
N LEU A 519 10.73 -94.50 -77.10
CA LEU A 519 11.07 -95.81 -77.67
C LEU A 519 11.10 -96.84 -76.53
N PRO A 520 10.28 -97.90 -76.60
CA PRO A 520 10.24 -98.88 -75.51
C PRO A 520 11.56 -99.62 -75.35
N PRO A 521 12.04 -99.85 -74.11
CA PRO A 521 13.13 -100.81 -73.85
C PRO A 521 12.76 -102.26 -74.23
N SER A 522 11.47 -102.54 -74.45
CA SER A 522 10.90 -103.86 -74.72
C SER A 522 10.88 -104.21 -76.22
N LEU A 523 12.07 -104.30 -76.83
CA LEU A 523 12.28 -105.01 -78.10
C LEU A 523 12.90 -106.42 -77.89
N SER A 524 12.77 -106.97 -76.69
CA SER A 524 12.59 -108.41 -76.47
C SER A 524 11.07 -108.69 -76.55
N VAL A 525 10.53 -109.46 -77.50
CA VAL A 525 10.82 -110.90 -77.66
C VAL A 525 10.76 -111.39 -79.13
N ASP A 526 10.29 -110.61 -80.09
CA ASP A 526 10.24 -111.02 -81.51
C ASP A 526 11.53 -110.66 -82.27
N SER A 527 12.31 -111.69 -82.62
CA SER A 527 13.54 -111.59 -83.41
C SER A 527 13.34 -110.84 -84.72
N ASP A 528 12.23 -111.09 -85.43
CA ASP A 528 11.98 -110.48 -86.73
C ASP A 528 11.55 -109.01 -86.59
N THR A 529 10.78 -108.65 -85.57
CA THR A 529 10.34 -107.26 -85.35
C THR A 529 11.50 -106.37 -84.90
N ALA A 530 12.38 -106.87 -84.02
CA ALA A 530 13.61 -106.17 -83.63
C ALA A 530 14.59 -106.03 -84.81
N ARG A 531 14.72 -107.08 -85.64
CA ARG A 531 15.51 -107.07 -86.87
C ARG A 531 14.91 -106.15 -87.93
N HIS A 532 13.58 -106.03 -88.02
CA HIS A 532 12.93 -105.07 -88.90
C HIS A 532 13.16 -103.63 -88.43
N PHE A 533 13.03 -103.34 -87.13
CA PHE A 533 13.38 -102.03 -86.57
C PHE A 533 14.87 -101.69 -86.76
N GLN A 534 15.78 -102.64 -86.54
CA GLN A 534 17.20 -102.45 -86.85
C GLN A 534 17.43 -102.25 -88.34
N SER A 535 16.77 -103.01 -89.23
CA SER A 535 16.86 -102.81 -90.67
C SER A 535 16.24 -101.49 -91.13
N GLU A 536 15.23 -100.97 -90.42
CA GLU A 536 14.63 -99.67 -90.72
C GLU A 536 15.49 -98.52 -90.18
N VAL A 537 16.10 -98.67 -89.02
CA VAL A 537 17.09 -97.71 -88.49
C VAL A 537 18.34 -97.72 -89.35
N GLU A 538 18.87 -98.88 -89.74
CA GLU A 538 19.97 -99.01 -90.69
C GLU A 538 19.59 -98.49 -92.07
N ALA A 539 18.38 -98.77 -92.59
CA ALA A 539 17.93 -98.21 -93.86
C ALA A 539 17.74 -96.69 -93.78
N ARG A 540 17.23 -96.14 -92.67
CA ARG A 540 17.16 -94.69 -92.43
C ARG A 540 18.55 -94.08 -92.25
N GLN A 541 19.49 -94.77 -91.62
CA GLN A 541 20.87 -94.32 -91.41
C GLN A 541 21.67 -94.37 -92.71
N GLN A 542 21.53 -95.44 -93.49
CA GLN A 542 22.01 -95.55 -94.87
C GLN A 542 21.33 -94.52 -95.78
N LEU A 543 20.03 -94.24 -95.63
CA LEU A 543 19.35 -93.21 -96.40
C LEU A 543 19.81 -91.81 -96.01
N ILE A 544 20.13 -91.54 -94.72
CA ILE A 544 20.79 -90.30 -94.28
C ILE A 544 22.22 -90.23 -94.82
N GLN A 545 22.95 -91.35 -94.87
CA GLN A 545 24.34 -91.40 -95.33
C GLN A 545 24.43 -91.25 -96.86
N VAL A 546 23.57 -91.95 -97.60
CA VAL A 546 23.34 -91.77 -99.04
C VAL A 546 22.84 -90.36 -99.32
N THR A 547 21.87 -89.82 -98.57
CA THR A 547 21.44 -88.42 -98.75
C THR A 547 22.58 -87.44 -98.49
N LYS A 548 23.42 -87.64 -97.46
CA LYS A 548 24.63 -86.84 -97.21
C LYS A 548 25.68 -86.97 -98.32
N GLU A 549 25.83 -88.14 -98.91
CA GLU A 549 26.68 -88.32 -100.08
C GLU A 549 26.06 -87.66 -101.32
N LEU A 550 24.75 -87.78 -101.52
CA LEU A 550 24.00 -87.14 -102.60
C LEU A 550 24.05 -85.61 -102.46
N ASP A 551 24.02 -85.07 -101.24
CA ASP A 551 24.22 -83.66 -100.93
C ASP A 551 25.68 -83.22 -101.12
N LYS A 552 26.67 -84.06 -100.78
CA LYS A 552 28.06 -83.82 -101.17
C LYS A 552 28.24 -83.83 -102.69
N TYR A 553 27.63 -84.76 -103.41
CA TYR A 553 27.66 -84.82 -104.86
C TYR A 553 26.89 -83.64 -105.48
N ARG A 554 25.76 -83.19 -104.91
CA ARG A 554 25.07 -81.94 -105.28
C ARG A 554 25.86 -80.69 -104.95
N SER A 555 26.70 -80.71 -103.91
CA SER A 555 27.61 -79.61 -103.57
C SER A 555 28.79 -79.55 -104.55
N ILE A 556 29.35 -80.70 -104.96
CA ILE A 556 30.49 -80.80 -105.88
C ILE A 556 30.07 -80.64 -107.35
N TYR A 557 28.90 -81.13 -107.75
CA TYR A 557 28.41 -81.17 -109.14
C TYR A 557 27.15 -80.33 -109.41
N GLY A 558 26.55 -79.72 -108.38
CA GLY A 558 25.28 -78.99 -108.46
C GLY A 558 24.06 -79.90 -108.59
N GLU A 559 22.89 -79.42 -108.15
CA GLU A 559 21.61 -79.98 -108.59
C GLU A 559 21.44 -79.71 -110.10
N SER A 560 21.70 -80.73 -110.92
CA SER A 560 21.69 -80.71 -112.40
C SER A 560 22.55 -79.61 -113.06
N SER A 561 23.30 -78.82 -112.30
CA SER A 561 23.91 -77.57 -112.76
C SER A 561 25.18 -77.82 -113.59
N SER A 562 25.75 -79.02 -113.55
CA SER A 562 26.94 -79.43 -114.31
C SER A 562 26.63 -80.03 -115.70
N THR A 563 25.38 -80.38 -116.01
CA THR A 563 24.96 -80.96 -117.31
C THR A 563 24.12 -80.02 -118.18
N LEU A 564 23.61 -78.92 -117.61
CA LEU A 564 22.85 -77.92 -118.36
C LEU A 564 23.75 -77.07 -119.29
N PRO A 565 23.26 -76.60 -120.46
CA PRO A 565 23.96 -75.64 -121.31
C PRO A 565 24.32 -74.34 -120.56
N PRO A 566 25.39 -73.62 -120.94
CA PRO A 566 25.86 -72.43 -120.22
C PRO A 566 24.78 -71.34 -120.09
N ASP A 567 23.94 -71.15 -121.11
CA ASP A 567 22.80 -70.24 -121.05
C ASP A 567 21.76 -70.65 -119.99
N VAL A 568 21.50 -71.95 -119.86
CA VAL A 568 20.52 -72.48 -118.91
C VAL A 568 21.06 -72.44 -117.47
N ARG A 569 22.39 -72.61 -117.27
CA ARG A 569 23.03 -72.34 -115.98
C ARG A 569 22.91 -70.88 -115.57
N ARG A 570 23.27 -69.96 -116.48
CA ARG A 570 23.15 -68.51 -116.26
C ARG A 570 21.70 -68.12 -115.95
N LEU A 571 20.73 -68.70 -116.66
CA LEU A 571 19.31 -68.49 -116.39
C LEU A 571 18.88 -69.08 -115.04
N SER A 572 19.36 -70.26 -114.65
CA SER A 572 19.08 -70.86 -113.34
C SER A 572 19.68 -70.06 -112.18
N GLU A 573 20.90 -69.55 -112.34
CA GLU A 573 21.56 -68.68 -111.37
C GLU A 573 20.86 -67.32 -111.28
N THR A 574 20.50 -66.72 -112.42
CA THR A 574 19.68 -65.49 -112.48
C THR A 574 18.31 -65.70 -111.83
N LEU A 575 17.69 -66.87 -112.04
CA LEU A 575 16.41 -67.23 -111.44
C LEU A 575 16.53 -67.40 -109.93
N LYS A 576 17.55 -68.09 -109.41
CA LYS A 576 17.84 -68.17 -107.97
C LYS A 576 18.10 -66.78 -107.36
N GLN A 577 18.90 -65.94 -108.03
CA GLN A 577 19.12 -64.55 -107.60
C GLN A 577 17.78 -63.78 -107.55
N LYS A 578 16.96 -63.86 -108.60
CA LYS A 578 15.64 -63.21 -108.65
C LYS A 578 14.64 -63.79 -107.65
N GLU A 579 14.70 -65.07 -107.32
CA GLU A 579 13.90 -65.69 -106.26
C GLU A 579 14.30 -65.16 -104.87
N THR A 580 15.60 -65.07 -104.57
CA THR A 580 16.06 -64.45 -103.31
C THR A 580 15.73 -62.96 -103.22
N GLU A 581 15.80 -62.24 -104.34
CA GLU A 581 15.38 -60.84 -104.44
C GLU A 581 13.86 -60.68 -104.22
N VAL A 582 13.04 -61.54 -104.83
CA VAL A 582 11.58 -61.56 -104.63
C VAL A 582 11.21 -61.95 -103.19
N GLN A 583 11.91 -62.91 -102.58
CA GLN A 583 11.70 -63.25 -101.16
C GLN A 583 12.04 -62.07 -100.26
N LYS A 584 13.19 -61.41 -100.48
CA LYS A 584 13.58 -60.20 -99.74
C LYS A 584 12.58 -59.06 -99.92
N LEU A 585 12.13 -58.79 -101.15
CA LEU A 585 11.11 -57.78 -101.44
C LEU A 585 9.78 -58.10 -100.76
N ARG A 586 9.36 -59.37 -100.69
CA ARG A 586 8.16 -59.78 -99.92
C ARG A 586 8.31 -59.54 -98.43
N LEU A 587 9.48 -59.82 -97.85
CA LEU A 587 9.77 -59.52 -96.44
C LEU A 587 9.76 -58.01 -96.18
N GLN A 588 10.31 -57.19 -97.09
CA GLN A 588 10.27 -55.73 -97.01
C GLN A 588 8.84 -55.18 -97.14
N VAL A 589 8.02 -55.68 -98.07
CA VAL A 589 6.61 -55.29 -98.19
C VAL A 589 5.83 -55.62 -96.92
N SER A 590 5.94 -56.85 -96.40
CA SER A 590 5.26 -57.24 -95.16
C SER A 590 5.73 -56.44 -93.94
N GLN A 591 7.02 -56.06 -93.91
CA GLN A 591 7.55 -55.16 -92.89
C GLN A 591 6.99 -53.73 -93.03
N HIS A 592 6.86 -53.22 -94.24
CA HIS A 592 6.33 -51.89 -94.52
C HIS A 592 4.85 -51.75 -94.15
N GLU A 593 4.01 -52.74 -94.47
CA GLU A 593 2.59 -52.78 -94.08
C GLU A 593 2.40 -52.72 -92.55
N GLN A 594 3.23 -53.47 -91.81
CA GLN A 594 3.20 -53.49 -90.35
C GLN A 594 3.82 -52.22 -89.75
N ALA A 595 4.86 -51.67 -90.38
CA ALA A 595 5.49 -50.42 -89.97
C ALA A 595 4.57 -49.21 -90.16
N GLU A 596 3.80 -49.16 -91.26
CA GLU A 596 2.78 -48.13 -91.49
C GLU A 596 1.68 -48.18 -90.41
N THR A 597 1.17 -49.39 -90.13
CA THR A 597 0.17 -49.59 -89.05
C THR A 597 0.70 -49.14 -87.69
N ALA A 598 1.96 -49.46 -87.37
CA ALA A 598 2.62 -49.00 -86.14
C ALA A 598 2.81 -47.48 -86.10
N LEU A 599 3.18 -46.83 -87.22
CA LEU A 599 3.37 -45.39 -87.31
C LEU A 599 2.08 -44.60 -87.05
N TYR A 600 0.91 -45.05 -87.54
CA TYR A 600 -0.36 -44.40 -87.19
C TYR A 600 -0.66 -44.52 -85.69
N ALA A 601 -0.46 -45.70 -85.08
CA ALA A 601 -0.65 -45.89 -83.65
C ALA A 601 0.36 -45.09 -82.79
N GLU A 602 1.57 -44.85 -83.29
CA GLU A 602 2.57 -43.95 -82.68
C GLU A 602 2.12 -42.48 -82.77
N LEU A 603 1.61 -42.06 -83.93
CA LEU A 603 1.12 -40.71 -84.16
C LEU A 603 -0.07 -40.37 -83.26
N ASP A 604 -1.05 -41.27 -83.13
CA ASP A 604 -2.21 -41.09 -82.25
C ASP A 604 -1.80 -40.96 -80.78
N LYS A 605 -0.90 -41.82 -80.30
CA LYS A 605 -0.34 -41.75 -78.94
C LYS A 605 0.43 -40.46 -78.70
N LEU A 606 1.24 -40.01 -79.65
CA LEU A 606 1.98 -38.75 -79.56
C LEU A 606 1.04 -37.55 -79.59
N SER A 607 0.01 -37.56 -80.42
CA SER A 607 -1.02 -36.51 -80.48
C SER A 607 -1.73 -36.38 -79.12
N ALA A 608 -2.21 -37.48 -78.56
CA ALA A 608 -2.85 -37.50 -77.24
C ALA A 608 -1.91 -37.02 -76.11
N ALA A 609 -0.63 -37.41 -76.15
CA ALA A 609 0.38 -36.92 -75.21
C ALA A 609 0.64 -35.41 -75.35
N TRP A 610 0.72 -34.90 -76.58
CA TRP A 610 0.88 -33.47 -76.88
C TRP A 610 -0.32 -32.64 -76.41
N GLU A 611 -1.55 -33.09 -76.68
CA GLU A 611 -2.73 -32.38 -76.18
C GLU A 611 -2.81 -32.38 -74.64
N SER A 612 -2.40 -33.48 -73.99
CA SER A 612 -2.33 -33.54 -72.52
C SER A 612 -1.31 -32.54 -71.97
N LEU A 613 -0.15 -32.42 -72.62
CA LEU A 613 0.89 -31.46 -72.25
C LEU A 613 0.42 -30.01 -72.49
N ASP A 614 -0.19 -29.70 -73.64
CA ASP A 614 -0.74 -28.37 -73.95
C ASP A 614 -1.83 -27.94 -72.95
N ARG A 615 -2.75 -28.85 -72.58
CA ARG A 615 -3.75 -28.60 -71.52
C ARG A 615 -3.08 -28.29 -70.16
N GLN A 616 -2.02 -29.03 -69.80
CA GLN A 616 -1.26 -28.79 -68.56
C GLN A 616 -0.53 -27.44 -68.59
N VAL A 617 0.15 -27.10 -69.69
CA VAL A 617 0.84 -25.82 -69.87
C VAL A 617 -0.16 -24.66 -69.77
N LYS A 618 -1.29 -24.73 -70.49
CA LYS A 618 -2.35 -23.71 -70.41
C LYS A 618 -2.90 -23.57 -69.00
N SER A 619 -3.18 -24.67 -68.30
CA SER A 619 -3.61 -24.64 -66.90
C SER A 619 -2.60 -23.92 -66.01
N LYS A 620 -1.29 -24.18 -66.17
CA LYS A 620 -0.26 -23.53 -65.36
C LYS A 620 -0.07 -22.06 -65.69
N VAL A 621 -0.24 -21.65 -66.95
CA VAL A 621 -0.27 -20.23 -67.33
C VAL A 621 -1.45 -19.52 -66.64
N PHE A 622 -2.66 -20.08 -66.67
CA PHE A 622 -3.81 -19.52 -65.95
C PHE A 622 -3.62 -19.49 -64.43
N ASP A 623 -3.06 -20.56 -63.83
CA ASP A 623 -2.72 -20.61 -62.41
C ASP A 623 -1.75 -19.48 -62.02
N LEU A 624 -0.71 -19.24 -62.83
CA LEU A 624 0.29 -18.19 -62.62
C LEU A 624 -0.32 -16.79 -62.72
N THR A 625 -1.07 -16.48 -63.78
CA THR A 625 -1.76 -15.18 -63.90
C THR A 625 -2.71 -14.95 -62.73
N ALA A 626 -3.46 -15.97 -62.30
CA ALA A 626 -4.34 -15.86 -61.14
C ALA A 626 -3.57 -15.72 -59.80
N MET A 627 -2.29 -16.10 -59.73
CA MET A 627 -1.41 -15.83 -58.58
C MET A 627 -0.83 -14.41 -58.64
N GLU A 628 -0.47 -13.91 -59.83
CA GLU A 628 -0.06 -12.51 -60.05
C GLU A 628 -1.18 -11.53 -59.69
N ASP A 629 -2.42 -11.80 -60.10
CA ASP A 629 -3.62 -11.02 -59.70
C ASP A 629 -3.85 -11.03 -58.18
N ARG A 630 -3.54 -12.15 -57.51
CA ARG A 630 -3.61 -12.23 -56.04
C ARG A 630 -2.49 -11.45 -55.37
N LEU A 631 -1.26 -11.51 -55.89
CA LEU A 631 -0.12 -10.77 -55.36
C LEU A 631 -0.30 -9.25 -55.52
N THR A 632 -0.76 -8.78 -56.68
CA THR A 632 -1.07 -7.36 -56.91
C THR A 632 -2.19 -6.88 -55.98
N LYS A 633 -3.26 -7.65 -55.81
CA LYS A 633 -4.33 -7.35 -54.84
C LYS A 633 -3.82 -7.28 -53.40
N ILE A 634 -3.02 -8.25 -52.96
CA ILE A 634 -2.41 -8.25 -51.61
C ILE A 634 -1.49 -7.04 -51.43
N GLY A 635 -0.72 -6.65 -52.46
CA GLY A 635 0.09 -5.43 -52.43
C GLY A 635 -0.74 -4.16 -52.22
N VAL A 636 -1.87 -4.04 -52.94
CA VAL A 636 -2.82 -2.93 -52.79
C VAL A 636 -3.47 -2.93 -51.40
N ASP A 637 -3.90 -4.07 -50.88
CA ASP A 637 -4.53 -4.16 -49.57
C ASP A 637 -3.53 -3.95 -48.42
N LYS A 638 -2.26 -4.38 -48.58
CA LYS A 638 -1.14 -4.02 -47.69
C LYS A 638 -0.97 -2.51 -47.62
N ALA A 639 -0.87 -1.82 -48.77
CA ALA A 639 -0.73 -0.36 -48.80
C ALA A 639 -1.92 0.38 -48.13
N LYS A 640 -3.14 -0.13 -48.28
CA LYS A 640 -4.32 0.40 -47.55
C LYS A 640 -4.20 0.20 -46.04
N LEU A 641 -3.69 -0.94 -45.58
CA LEU A 641 -3.50 -1.23 -44.15
C LEU A 641 -2.36 -0.39 -43.55
N GLU A 642 -1.26 -0.20 -44.26
CA GLU A 642 -0.15 0.70 -43.86
C GLU A 642 -0.66 2.14 -43.71
N ASN A 643 -1.43 2.64 -44.69
CA ASN A 643 -2.05 3.96 -44.59
C ASN A 643 -2.99 4.11 -43.38
N LYS A 644 -3.77 3.07 -43.04
CA LYS A 644 -4.61 3.05 -41.83
C LYS A 644 -3.77 3.02 -40.55
N PHE A 645 -2.68 2.26 -40.54
CA PHE A 645 -1.75 2.20 -39.41
C PHE A 645 -1.11 3.57 -39.13
N TYR A 646 -0.60 4.26 -40.16
CA TYR A 646 -0.04 5.61 -40.01
C TYR A 646 -1.08 6.69 -39.70
N ALA A 647 -2.36 6.49 -40.04
CA ALA A 647 -3.44 7.33 -39.52
C ALA A 647 -3.63 7.10 -38.02
N ALA A 648 -3.85 5.86 -37.59
CA ALA A 648 -4.07 5.51 -36.18
C ALA A 648 -2.86 5.87 -35.28
N MET A 649 -1.63 5.82 -35.79
CA MET A 649 -0.44 6.29 -35.07
C MET A 649 -0.45 7.80 -34.83
N ARG A 650 -0.88 8.61 -35.81
CA ARG A 650 -1.05 10.06 -35.63
C ARG A 650 -2.17 10.39 -34.65
N ASP A 651 -3.28 9.65 -34.71
CA ASP A 651 -4.39 9.81 -33.76
C ASP A 651 -3.94 9.45 -32.32
N LYS A 652 -3.14 8.39 -32.16
CA LYS A 652 -2.50 8.02 -30.88
C LYS A 652 -1.58 9.12 -30.37
N GLU A 653 -0.74 9.71 -31.23
CA GLU A 653 0.16 10.82 -30.86
C GLU A 653 -0.63 12.07 -30.43
N ALA A 654 -1.73 12.38 -31.12
CA ALA A 654 -2.64 13.46 -30.74
C ALA A 654 -3.24 13.21 -29.34
N ILE A 655 -3.83 12.04 -29.10
CA ILE A 655 -4.42 11.66 -27.80
C ILE A 655 -3.36 11.64 -26.69
N GLU A 656 -2.13 11.18 -26.97
CA GLU A 656 -1.03 11.26 -25.99
C GLU A 656 -0.64 12.70 -25.66
N SER A 657 -0.70 13.62 -26.62
CA SER A 657 -0.44 15.05 -26.39
C SER A 657 -1.53 15.70 -25.54
N GLU A 658 -2.80 15.38 -25.80
CA GLU A 658 -3.95 15.85 -25.00
C GLU A 658 -3.88 15.30 -23.57
N ARG A 659 -3.60 14.01 -23.40
CA ARG A 659 -3.40 13.38 -22.09
C ARG A 659 -2.29 14.08 -21.29
N LYS A 660 -1.16 14.41 -21.93
CA LYS A 660 -0.06 15.15 -21.28
C LYS A 660 -0.48 16.56 -20.86
N ASN A 661 -1.30 17.24 -21.66
CA ASN A 661 -1.82 18.57 -21.33
C ASN A 661 -2.85 18.53 -20.18
N ILE A 662 -3.75 17.54 -20.18
CA ILE A 662 -4.71 17.32 -19.08
C ILE A 662 -3.97 16.99 -17.78
N ALA A 663 -2.96 16.11 -17.81
CA ALA A 663 -2.15 15.77 -16.64
C ALA A 663 -1.47 17.02 -16.02
N ARG A 664 -0.84 17.87 -16.85
CA ARG A 664 -0.25 19.15 -16.41
C ARG A 664 -1.28 20.11 -15.81
N ASN A 665 -2.52 20.11 -16.30
CA ASN A 665 -3.58 20.96 -15.76
C ASN A 665 -4.10 20.42 -14.42
N LEU A 666 -4.24 19.10 -14.27
CA LEU A 666 -4.58 18.46 -13.00
C LEU A 666 -3.50 18.72 -11.93
N GLU A 667 -2.22 18.64 -12.30
CA GLU A 667 -1.10 18.94 -11.39
C GLU A 667 -1.12 20.41 -10.92
N LYS A 668 -1.41 21.37 -11.83
CA LYS A 668 -1.62 22.77 -11.46
C LYS A 668 -2.82 22.95 -10.53
N GLN A 669 -3.93 22.24 -10.76
CA GLN A 669 -5.10 22.29 -9.90
C GLN A 669 -4.80 21.71 -8.51
N ALA A 670 -4.04 20.60 -8.42
CA ALA A 670 -3.58 20.05 -7.15
C ALA A 670 -2.75 21.06 -6.35
N LYS A 671 -1.76 21.72 -6.98
CA LYS A 671 -0.95 22.78 -6.36
C LYS A 671 -1.77 24.01 -5.91
N VAL A 672 -2.96 24.25 -6.50
CA VAL A 672 -3.90 25.28 -6.02
C VAL A 672 -4.72 24.79 -4.83
N ILE A 673 -5.18 23.53 -4.85
CA ILE A 673 -5.90 22.91 -3.73
C ILE A 673 -5.02 22.84 -2.49
N GLU A 674 -3.75 22.46 -2.61
CA GLU A 674 -2.77 22.46 -1.51
C GLU A 674 -2.63 23.85 -0.86
N LYS A 675 -2.53 24.91 -1.67
CA LYS A 675 -2.49 26.30 -1.18
C LYS A 675 -3.78 26.73 -0.48
N LEU A 676 -4.94 26.26 -0.97
CA LEU A 676 -6.22 26.54 -0.33
C LEU A 676 -6.34 25.81 1.02
N VAL A 677 -5.98 24.53 1.08
CA VAL A 677 -5.95 23.73 2.33
C VAL A 677 -4.99 24.34 3.36
N GLU A 678 -3.82 24.82 2.93
CA GLU A 678 -2.89 25.49 3.83
C GLU A 678 -3.44 26.86 4.30
N SER A 679 -4.13 27.61 3.43
CA SER A 679 -4.83 28.84 3.84
C SER A 679 -5.96 28.56 4.83
N GLU A 680 -6.70 27.45 4.67
CA GLU A 680 -7.76 27.02 5.57
C GLU A 680 -7.22 26.66 6.95
N LYS A 681 -6.12 25.90 7.04
CA LYS A 681 -5.43 25.65 8.33
C LYS A 681 -5.01 26.94 9.02
N ASN A 682 -4.44 27.89 8.27
CA ASN A 682 -4.01 29.17 8.84
C ASN A 682 -5.19 29.99 9.37
N LEU A 683 -6.33 29.99 8.66
CA LEU A 683 -7.57 30.63 9.13
C LEU A 683 -8.16 29.92 10.35
N LEU A 684 -8.18 28.59 10.38
CA LEU A 684 -8.60 27.80 11.55
C LEU A 684 -7.72 28.07 12.78
N SER A 685 -6.41 28.24 12.59
CA SER A 685 -5.51 28.66 13.68
C SER A 685 -5.84 30.06 14.19
N GLN A 686 -6.10 31.03 13.30
CA GLN A 686 -6.47 32.39 13.69
C GLN A 686 -7.81 32.44 14.43
N ILE A 687 -8.78 31.60 14.04
CA ILE A 687 -10.05 31.43 14.76
C ILE A 687 -9.78 30.88 16.16
N ALA A 688 -9.00 29.80 16.28
CA ALA A 688 -8.66 29.20 17.57
C ALA A 688 -7.91 30.16 18.52
N ASP A 689 -7.05 31.03 17.99
CA ASP A 689 -6.38 32.07 18.80
C ASP A 689 -7.32 33.23 19.18
N SER A 690 -8.27 33.57 18.30
CA SER A 690 -9.32 34.54 18.61
C SER A 690 -10.27 34.03 19.69
N ASP A 691 -10.64 32.74 19.66
CA ASP A 691 -11.48 32.10 20.68
C ASP A 691 -10.78 32.09 22.05
N LYS A 692 -9.47 31.79 22.11
CA LYS A 692 -8.69 31.92 23.35
C LYS A 692 -8.69 33.35 23.89
N ALA A 693 -8.60 34.35 23.01
CA ALA A 693 -8.65 35.76 23.40
C ALA A 693 -10.04 36.17 23.91
N LEU A 694 -11.12 35.66 23.30
CA LEU A 694 -12.50 35.84 23.76
C LEU A 694 -12.71 35.21 25.14
N GLN A 695 -12.33 33.94 25.34
CA GLN A 695 -12.40 33.27 26.65
C GLN A 695 -11.64 34.04 27.74
N LEU A 696 -10.45 34.57 27.43
CA LEU A 696 -9.69 35.41 28.35
C LEU A 696 -10.41 36.73 28.68
N MET A 697 -11.11 37.33 27.70
CA MET A 697 -11.93 38.51 27.93
C MET A 697 -13.18 38.20 28.76
N GLU A 698 -13.88 37.08 28.54
CA GLU A 698 -15.01 36.65 29.36
C GLU A 698 -14.61 36.50 30.84
N VAL A 699 -13.46 35.86 31.12
CA VAL A 699 -12.91 35.76 32.48
C VAL A 699 -12.58 37.14 33.09
N LYS A 700 -12.09 38.09 32.28
CA LYS A 700 -11.87 39.48 32.74
C LYS A 700 -13.18 40.22 33.00
N PHE A 701 -14.18 40.09 32.13
CA PHE A 701 -15.50 40.67 32.33
C PHE A 701 -16.18 40.11 33.57
N GLY A 702 -16.10 38.80 33.84
CA GLY A 702 -16.59 38.19 35.08
C GLY A 702 -15.95 38.79 36.35
N LYS A 703 -14.64 39.09 36.31
CA LYS A 703 -13.94 39.79 37.41
C LYS A 703 -14.35 41.25 37.55
N VAL A 704 -14.50 41.98 36.45
CA VAL A 704 -14.98 43.37 36.47
C VAL A 704 -16.41 43.43 37.01
N ASP A 705 -17.26 42.48 36.63
CA ASP A 705 -18.65 42.43 37.06
C ASP A 705 -18.80 42.06 38.55
N SER A 706 -17.94 41.19 39.08
CA SER A 706 -17.91 40.91 40.53
C SER A 706 -17.41 42.12 41.34
N LEU A 707 -16.39 42.84 40.85
CA LEU A 707 -15.94 44.10 41.44
C LEU A 707 -17.02 45.19 41.38
N ARG A 708 -17.73 45.31 40.25
CA ARG A 708 -18.87 46.22 40.08
C ARG A 708 -19.95 45.94 41.11
N ARG A 709 -20.37 44.68 41.27
CA ARG A 709 -21.37 44.28 42.27
C ARG A 709 -20.91 44.60 43.71
N ALA A 710 -19.63 44.41 44.03
CA ALA A 710 -19.08 44.79 45.33
C ALA A 710 -19.11 46.32 45.57
N LEU A 711 -18.73 47.12 44.56
CA LEU A 711 -18.78 48.59 44.60
C LEU A 711 -20.22 49.12 44.69
N GLU A 712 -21.17 48.49 43.99
CA GLU A 712 -22.60 48.81 44.06
C GLU A 712 -23.15 48.55 45.47
N ALA A 713 -22.80 47.41 46.08
CA ALA A 713 -23.17 47.09 47.47
C ALA A 713 -22.56 48.07 48.48
N GLN A 714 -21.27 48.40 48.34
CA GLN A 714 -20.60 49.38 49.22
C GLN A 714 -21.20 50.79 49.06
N SER A 715 -21.56 51.18 47.83
CA SER A 715 -22.22 52.46 47.54
C SER A 715 -23.64 52.53 48.12
N PHE A 716 -24.35 51.40 48.15
CA PHE A 716 -25.65 51.28 48.82
C PHE A 716 -25.50 51.44 50.34
N GLU A 717 -24.49 50.80 50.95
CA GLU A 717 -24.21 50.92 52.38
C GLU A 717 -23.85 52.37 52.78
N TYR A 718 -22.97 53.04 52.03
CA TYR A 718 -22.66 54.45 52.28
C TYR A 718 -23.88 55.38 52.14
N ARG A 719 -24.79 55.08 51.19
CA ARG A 719 -26.04 55.83 51.02
C ARG A 719 -26.95 55.68 52.24
N HIS A 720 -27.12 54.45 52.74
CA HIS A 720 -27.89 54.18 53.95
C HIS A 720 -27.32 54.93 55.16
N ARG A 721 -26.00 54.83 55.40
CA ARG A 721 -25.32 55.54 56.50
C ARG A 721 -25.49 57.07 56.40
N TYR A 722 -25.47 57.62 55.18
CA TYR A 722 -25.71 59.04 54.95
C TYR A 722 -27.18 59.44 55.23
N GLU A 723 -28.14 58.61 54.86
CA GLU A 723 -29.56 58.83 55.16
C GLU A 723 -29.83 58.75 56.67
N ASP A 724 -29.19 57.83 57.39
CA ASP A 724 -29.24 57.74 58.86
C ASP A 724 -28.68 59.00 59.55
N GLU A 725 -27.48 59.46 59.17
CA GLU A 725 -26.90 60.69 59.75
C GLU A 725 -27.68 61.95 59.33
N LYS A 726 -28.26 61.99 58.13
CA LYS A 726 -29.17 63.06 57.72
C LYS A 726 -30.43 63.09 58.59
N SER A 727 -31.00 61.92 58.91
CA SER A 727 -32.15 61.76 59.80
C SER A 727 -31.83 62.16 61.25
N ARG A 728 -30.62 61.82 61.73
CA ARG A 728 -30.09 62.32 63.01
C ARG A 728 -29.93 63.85 63.00
N GLY A 729 -29.38 64.41 61.93
CA GLY A 729 -29.22 65.85 61.75
C GLY A 729 -30.55 66.62 61.75
N THR A 730 -31.57 66.15 61.04
CA THR A 730 -32.91 66.76 61.06
C THR A 730 -33.56 66.65 62.45
N SER A 731 -33.38 65.53 63.16
CA SER A 731 -33.84 65.37 64.54
C SER A 731 -33.16 66.36 65.51
N VAL A 732 -31.85 66.56 65.39
CA VAL A 732 -31.11 67.54 66.21
C VAL A 732 -31.56 68.96 65.90
N ASN A 733 -31.72 69.32 64.62
CA ASN A 733 -32.21 70.65 64.23
C ASN A 733 -33.63 70.91 64.76
N ALA A 734 -34.55 69.94 64.66
CA ALA A 734 -35.91 70.07 65.21
C ALA A 734 -35.91 70.30 66.74
N ARG A 735 -34.96 69.70 67.47
CA ARG A 735 -34.77 69.92 68.92
C ARG A 735 -34.18 71.30 69.22
N ALA A 736 -33.30 71.81 68.35
CA ALA A 736 -32.79 73.18 68.45
C ALA A 736 -33.89 74.21 68.19
N ASP A 737 -34.69 74.02 67.14
CA ASP A 737 -35.83 74.89 66.78
C ASP A 737 -36.85 74.97 67.93
N GLU A 738 -37.22 73.85 68.56
CA GLU A 738 -38.17 73.87 69.68
C GLU A 738 -37.58 74.56 70.92
N ARG A 739 -36.26 74.39 71.18
CA ARG A 739 -35.58 75.13 72.25
C ARG A 739 -35.57 76.64 71.98
N ASP A 740 -35.34 77.05 70.73
CA ASP A 740 -35.31 78.47 70.38
C ASP A 740 -36.73 79.08 70.41
N ARG A 741 -37.78 78.32 70.08
CA ARG A 741 -39.18 78.70 70.34
C ARG A 741 -39.48 78.87 71.83
N LEU A 742 -38.96 77.99 72.70
CA LEU A 742 -39.10 78.14 74.16
C LEU A 742 -38.39 79.42 74.65
N LEU A 743 -37.17 79.68 74.19
CA LEU A 743 -36.45 80.91 74.52
C LEU A 743 -37.19 82.18 74.06
N GLU A 744 -37.86 82.16 72.90
CA GLU A 744 -38.64 83.29 72.42
C GLU A 744 -39.97 83.45 73.19
N ARG A 745 -40.59 82.35 73.64
CA ARG A 745 -41.71 82.39 74.61
C ARG A 745 -41.26 83.05 75.91
N ASP A 746 -40.14 82.63 76.49
CA ASP A 746 -39.60 83.17 77.75
C ASP A 746 -39.24 84.66 77.62
N ARG A 747 -38.60 85.07 76.52
CA ARG A 747 -38.36 86.49 76.19
C ARG A 747 -39.65 87.28 76.12
N SER A 748 -40.71 86.73 75.52
CA SER A 748 -42.01 87.40 75.45
C SER A 748 -42.68 87.53 76.83
N ALA A 749 -42.48 86.57 77.73
CA ALA A 749 -42.97 86.62 79.10
C ALA A 749 -42.20 87.65 79.94
N LEU A 750 -40.87 87.70 79.80
CA LEU A 750 -40.01 88.71 80.41
C LEU A 750 -40.43 90.14 80.00
N ARG A 751 -40.63 90.41 78.70
CA ARG A 751 -41.12 91.72 78.23
C ARG A 751 -42.45 92.11 78.87
N LYS A 752 -43.40 91.18 79.01
CA LYS A 752 -44.68 91.43 79.70
C LYS A 752 -44.48 91.75 81.19
N GLN A 753 -43.53 91.09 81.85
CA GLN A 753 -43.18 91.40 83.25
C GLN A 753 -42.55 92.79 83.38
N GLU A 754 -41.64 93.17 82.47
CA GLU A 754 -41.03 94.50 82.39
C GLU A 754 -42.08 95.59 82.17
N GLU A 755 -43.06 95.40 81.27
CA GLU A 755 -44.18 96.32 81.07
C GLU A 755 -45.04 96.51 82.33
N VAL A 756 -45.30 95.42 83.08
CA VAL A 756 -46.03 95.47 84.35
C VAL A 756 -45.23 96.22 85.43
N LEU A 757 -43.92 96.00 85.51
CA LEU A 757 -43.04 96.75 86.42
C LEU A 757 -42.98 98.24 86.05
N MET A 758 -42.91 98.58 84.76
CA MET A 758 -42.94 99.95 84.27
C MET A 758 -44.27 100.66 84.57
N LYS A 759 -45.41 99.95 84.55
CA LYS A 759 -46.69 100.50 85.04
C LYS A 759 -46.63 100.80 86.54
N LYS A 760 -46.18 99.84 87.36
CA LYS A 760 -46.03 100.02 88.82
C LYS A 760 -45.10 101.20 89.17
N LEU A 761 -44.02 101.40 88.41
CA LEU A 761 -43.11 102.53 88.57
C LEU A 761 -43.82 103.87 88.32
N LYS A 762 -44.55 103.99 87.20
CA LYS A 762 -45.34 105.19 86.86
C LYS A 762 -46.42 105.52 87.90
N ASP A 763 -47.05 104.50 88.49
CA ASP A 763 -48.05 104.71 89.54
C ASP A 763 -47.40 105.13 90.88
N ALA A 764 -46.19 104.63 91.19
CA ALA A 764 -45.42 105.11 92.34
C ALA A 764 -44.96 106.58 92.19
N ASP A 765 -44.53 107.00 90.99
CA ASP A 765 -44.15 108.40 90.74
C ASP A 765 -45.34 109.36 90.86
N ARG A 766 -46.55 108.95 90.46
CA ARG A 766 -47.80 109.73 90.65
C ARG A 766 -48.12 109.98 92.13
N GLU A 767 -47.95 108.99 93.00
CA GLU A 767 -48.09 109.19 94.45
C GLU A 767 -47.03 110.14 95.01
N ARG A 768 -45.83 110.11 94.42
CA ARG A 768 -44.71 111.02 94.77
C ARG A 768 -45.00 112.48 94.42
N GLU A 769 -45.68 112.74 93.30
CA GLU A 769 -46.14 114.09 92.94
C GLU A 769 -47.24 114.62 93.87
N LYS A 770 -48.21 113.78 94.25
CA LYS A 770 -49.26 114.15 95.22
C LYS A 770 -48.69 114.59 96.57
N LEU A 771 -47.62 113.94 97.04
CA LEU A 771 -46.95 114.31 98.29
C LEU A 771 -46.26 115.68 98.19
N LYS A 772 -45.61 116.01 97.07
CA LYS A 772 -44.98 117.31 96.85
C LYS A 772 -46.00 118.45 96.82
N ALA A 773 -47.14 118.27 96.14
CA ALA A 773 -48.20 119.29 96.08
C ALA A 773 -48.79 119.63 97.47
N ARG A 774 -48.73 118.71 98.43
CA ARG A 774 -49.15 118.93 99.82
C ARG A 774 -48.15 119.76 100.64
N GLU A 775 -46.87 119.70 100.28
CA GLU A 775 -45.77 120.42 100.93
C GLU A 775 -45.76 121.91 100.52
N GLU A 776 -46.04 122.18 99.25
CA GLU A 776 -46.00 123.53 98.67
C GLU A 776 -47.11 124.46 99.20
N SER A 777 -48.29 123.90 99.53
CA SER A 777 -49.46 124.63 100.04
C SER A 777 -49.28 125.20 101.47
N LEU A 778 -48.29 124.74 102.23
CA LEU A 778 -47.98 125.24 103.58
C LEU A 778 -47.07 126.48 103.58
N ARG A 779 -46.47 126.84 102.44
CA ARG A 779 -45.33 127.78 102.38
C ARG A 779 -45.69 129.25 102.08
N GLN A 780 -46.97 129.58 101.89
CA GLN A 780 -47.42 130.89 101.35
C GLN A 780 -48.06 131.87 102.37
N LYS A 781 -47.99 131.62 103.68
CA LYS A 781 -48.54 132.53 104.72
C LYS A 781 -47.52 132.94 105.80
N SER A 782 -46.60 133.85 105.46
CA SER A 782 -46.01 134.86 106.37
C SER A 782 -45.02 135.76 105.60
N GLN A 783 -44.80 136.99 106.08
CA GLN A 783 -44.29 138.11 105.27
C GLN A 783 -42.89 138.60 105.69
N SER A 784 -42.27 139.33 104.76
CA SER A 784 -41.54 140.61 104.96
C SER A 784 -40.20 140.69 105.72
N THR A 785 -39.24 141.34 105.04
CA THR A 785 -38.14 142.21 105.53
C THR A 785 -36.90 141.61 106.22
N GLN A 786 -35.80 141.48 105.45
CA GLN A 786 -34.56 142.30 105.56
C GLN A 786 -33.90 142.48 106.95
N GLY A 787 -32.61 142.22 107.17
CA GLY A 787 -31.57 141.67 106.29
C GLY A 787 -30.14 141.78 106.89
N TYR A 788 -29.22 140.98 106.35
CA TYR A 788 -27.74 141.06 106.41
C TYR A 788 -27.00 141.09 107.76
N SER A 789 -26.23 140.02 108.01
CA SER A 789 -24.80 140.14 108.31
C SER A 789 -24.03 138.85 107.99
N LYS A 790 -23.25 138.92 106.91
CA LYS A 790 -21.96 138.24 106.62
C LYS A 790 -21.83 136.71 106.81
N GLU A 791 -21.70 135.85 105.79
CA GLU A 791 -20.97 135.88 104.49
C GLU A 791 -19.62 135.12 104.55
N ALA A 792 -19.63 133.90 104.00
CA ALA A 792 -18.46 133.18 103.50
C ALA A 792 -18.86 132.10 102.47
N GLU A 793 -19.87 132.35 101.63
CA GLU A 793 -20.21 131.48 100.49
C GLU A 793 -20.99 132.29 99.43
N LEU A 794 -20.25 132.93 98.51
CA LEU A 794 -20.82 133.74 97.43
C LEU A 794 -20.03 133.56 96.13
N GLN A 795 -20.73 133.02 95.13
CA GLN A 795 -20.91 133.63 93.80
C GLN A 795 -19.70 134.32 93.13
N SER A 796 -18.88 133.52 92.45
CA SER A 796 -18.25 133.86 91.17
C SER A 796 -18.01 132.53 90.44
N GLU A 797 -18.75 132.20 89.38
CA GLU A 797 -18.70 132.82 88.05
C GLU A 797 -17.39 132.52 87.28
N VAL A 798 -16.98 131.25 87.29
CA VAL A 798 -16.25 130.60 86.17
C VAL A 798 -16.86 129.20 85.94
N ASP A 799 -17.29 128.95 84.70
CA ASP A 799 -17.85 127.71 84.12
C ASP A 799 -19.08 127.08 84.81
N LYS A 800 -20.32 127.31 84.35
CA LYS A 800 -20.93 126.81 83.07
C LYS A 800 -20.91 125.27 83.02
N CYS A 801 -22.01 124.51 82.97
CA CYS A 801 -23.35 124.83 82.47
C CYS A 801 -23.32 125.60 81.14
N MET A 802 -23.04 124.93 80.00
CA MET A 802 -23.56 125.23 78.64
C MET A 802 -22.99 124.29 77.57
N VAL A 803 -23.77 123.31 77.13
CA VAL A 803 -24.13 122.99 75.70
C VAL A 803 -25.44 122.19 75.83
N SER A 804 -26.59 122.76 75.47
CA SER A 804 -27.32 122.52 74.20
C SER A 804 -27.54 121.03 73.87
N GLY A 805 -28.75 120.53 73.56
CA GLY A 805 -30.03 121.21 73.38
C GLY A 805 -30.99 120.32 72.58
N ASN A 806 -32.18 120.84 72.32
CA ASN A 806 -33.12 120.44 71.27
C ASN A 806 -33.83 119.08 71.31
N ASN A 807 -35.17 119.21 71.35
CA ASN A 807 -36.10 118.37 70.61
C ASN A 807 -35.67 118.16 69.14
N GLN A 808 -35.91 116.95 68.63
CA GLN A 808 -36.57 116.71 67.33
C GLN A 808 -36.02 117.43 66.07
N PHE A 809 -35.01 116.84 65.39
CA PHE A 809 -35.10 116.50 63.94
C PHE A 809 -33.92 115.63 63.44
N ALA A 810 -34.25 114.54 62.73
CA ALA A 810 -33.53 113.84 61.63
C ALA A 810 -32.01 113.43 61.66
N LEU A 811 -31.75 112.29 60.99
CA LEU A 811 -30.53 111.86 60.27
C LEU A 811 -29.32 111.17 61.00
N HIS A 812 -29.41 109.83 61.08
CA HIS A 812 -28.59 108.86 60.31
C HIS A 812 -27.09 108.52 60.68
N ARG A 813 -26.92 107.27 61.18
CA ARG A 813 -25.93 106.21 60.79
C ARG A 813 -24.60 106.01 61.58
N ALA A 814 -24.31 104.71 61.82
CA ALA A 814 -23.02 104.02 62.16
C ALA A 814 -22.51 104.06 63.63
N CYS A 815 -21.76 103.06 64.17
CA CYS A 815 -21.60 101.62 63.83
C CYS A 815 -20.76 100.86 64.93
N SER A 816 -21.27 99.71 65.44
CA SER A 816 -20.56 98.49 65.92
C SER A 816 -19.41 98.47 66.98
N ARG A 817 -19.32 97.30 67.66
CA ARG A 817 -18.23 96.68 68.48
C ARG A 817 -18.10 97.02 69.99
N SER A 818 -18.26 95.97 70.84
CA SER A 818 -17.42 95.72 72.05
C SER A 818 -17.77 94.41 72.81
N LEU A 819 -17.50 93.21 72.26
CA LEU A 819 -17.72 91.93 72.98
C LEU A 819 -16.44 91.12 73.30
N ASP A 820 -15.31 91.42 72.65
CA ASP A 820 -14.18 90.47 72.55
C ASP A 820 -13.12 90.56 73.68
N GLN A 821 -13.22 91.51 74.61
CA GLN A 821 -12.11 91.81 75.54
C GLN A 821 -11.93 90.86 76.74
N ARG A 822 -12.83 89.87 76.94
CA ARG A 822 -12.82 88.98 78.13
C ARG A 822 -12.14 87.63 77.93
N ILE A 823 -12.06 87.11 76.71
CA ILE A 823 -11.50 85.77 76.42
C ILE A 823 -9.96 85.77 76.52
N LEU A 824 -9.31 86.85 76.08
CA LEU A 824 -7.86 86.91 75.90
C LEU A 824 -7.04 87.22 77.17
N LYS A 825 -7.69 87.63 78.27
CA LYS A 825 -7.01 87.98 79.53
C LYS A 825 -6.78 86.74 80.41
N CYS A 826 -5.70 86.75 81.19
CA CYS A 826 -5.33 85.69 82.13
C CYS A 826 -6.35 85.60 83.28
N SER A 827 -6.91 84.41 83.51
CA SER A 827 -7.90 84.16 84.56
C SER A 827 -7.37 84.30 85.99
N THR A 828 -6.04 84.32 86.18
CA THR A 828 -5.43 84.45 87.51
C THR A 828 -5.18 85.90 87.94
N CYS A 829 -4.91 86.83 87.01
CA CYS A 829 -4.67 88.24 87.36
C CYS A 829 -5.63 89.24 86.70
N GLY A 830 -6.43 88.85 85.70
CA GLY A 830 -7.37 89.72 84.98
C GLY A 830 -6.75 90.86 84.14
N LEU A 831 -5.45 91.14 84.33
CA LEU A 831 -4.73 92.29 83.79
C LEU A 831 -3.98 91.96 82.49
N HIS A 832 -3.16 90.90 82.51
CA HIS A 832 -2.27 90.55 81.41
C HIS A 832 -2.91 89.54 80.45
N MET A 833 -2.54 89.57 79.17
CA MET A 833 -3.00 88.59 78.18
C MET A 833 -2.40 87.20 78.41
N ARG A 834 -3.09 86.15 77.97
CA ARG A 834 -2.60 84.77 78.07
C ARG A 834 -1.45 84.59 77.08
N SER A 835 -0.27 84.18 77.56
CA SER A 835 0.97 84.09 76.77
C SER A 835 1.69 82.75 76.96
N THR A 836 1.14 81.86 77.80
CA THR A 836 1.85 80.69 78.31
C THR A 836 0.83 79.58 78.57
N VAL A 837 1.14 78.36 78.14
CA VAL A 837 0.30 77.17 78.30
C VAL A 837 1.03 76.11 79.12
N ILE A 838 0.29 75.44 80.01
CA ILE A 838 0.78 74.27 80.75
C ILE A 838 0.41 73.02 79.95
N THR A 839 1.37 72.39 79.30
CA THR A 839 1.14 71.33 78.29
C THR A 839 0.43 70.09 78.86
N LYS A 840 0.62 69.78 80.14
CA LYS A 840 -0.06 68.65 80.81
C LYS A 840 -1.59 68.79 80.93
N CYS A 841 -2.14 70.00 80.86
CA CYS A 841 -3.59 70.21 80.99
C CYS A 841 -4.14 71.26 80.00
N MET A 842 -3.32 71.74 79.07
CA MET A 842 -3.63 72.73 78.03
C MET A 842 -4.29 74.04 78.50
N HIS A 843 -4.22 74.35 79.80
CA HIS A 843 -4.71 75.61 80.35
C HIS A 843 -3.69 76.74 80.13
N SER A 844 -4.18 77.91 79.72
CA SER A 844 -3.36 79.07 79.35
C SER A 844 -3.52 80.27 80.31
N PHE A 845 -2.38 80.88 80.66
CA PHE A 845 -2.23 81.98 81.61
C PHE A 845 -1.19 82.99 81.09
N CYS A 846 -0.98 84.11 81.78
CA CYS A 846 0.14 85.00 81.48
C CYS A 846 1.45 84.50 82.11
N LYS A 847 2.58 84.78 81.46
CA LYS A 847 3.93 84.37 81.90
C LYS A 847 4.21 84.72 83.38
N PRO A 848 3.94 85.95 83.87
CA PRO A 848 4.21 86.31 85.27
C PRO A 848 3.45 85.45 86.30
N CYS A 849 2.20 85.05 86.01
CA CYS A 849 1.41 84.21 86.93
C CYS A 849 1.92 82.76 87.00
N VAL A 850 2.50 82.23 85.92
CA VAL A 850 3.08 80.89 85.92
C VAL A 850 4.45 80.92 86.60
N ASP A 851 5.30 81.89 86.26
CA ASP A 851 6.65 82.04 86.82
C ASP A 851 6.61 82.30 88.33
N ALA A 852 5.66 83.11 88.82
CA ALA A 852 5.44 83.33 90.26
C ALA A 852 5.09 82.02 91.01
N ARG A 853 4.35 81.09 90.39
CA ARG A 853 4.03 79.77 90.98
C ARG A 853 5.20 78.79 90.92
N ILE A 854 6.06 78.90 89.93
CA ILE A 854 7.32 78.13 89.86
C ILE A 854 8.28 78.60 90.95
N ALA A 855 8.44 79.92 91.12
CA ALA A 855 9.31 80.54 92.13
C ALA A 855 8.87 80.23 93.57
N THR A 856 7.56 80.35 93.87
CA THR A 856 6.98 80.02 95.18
C THR A 856 6.84 78.51 95.44
N ARG A 857 7.35 77.64 94.55
CA ARG A 857 7.24 76.18 94.58
C ARG A 857 5.80 75.62 94.58
N GLN A 858 4.78 76.46 94.40
CA GLN A 858 3.36 76.05 94.30
C GLN A 858 3.00 75.55 92.88
N ARG A 859 3.68 74.50 92.43
CA ARG A 859 3.64 73.98 91.04
C ARG A 859 2.37 73.17 90.71
N LYS A 860 1.19 73.74 90.97
CA LYS A 860 -0.13 73.22 90.60
C LYS A 860 -0.89 74.24 89.75
N CYS A 861 -1.55 73.77 88.68
CA CYS A 861 -2.28 74.60 87.74
C CYS A 861 -3.44 75.35 88.43
N PRO A 862 -3.58 76.68 88.28
CA PRO A 862 -4.65 77.45 88.92
C PRO A 862 -6.08 77.00 88.59
N ALA A 863 -6.30 76.40 87.42
CA ALA A 863 -7.64 76.05 86.94
C ALA A 863 -8.08 74.61 87.30
N CYS A 864 -7.14 73.65 87.36
CA CYS A 864 -7.46 72.24 87.57
C CYS A 864 -6.61 71.53 88.65
N ASN A 865 -5.77 72.27 89.38
CA ASN A 865 -4.89 71.78 90.44
C ASN A 865 -3.90 70.64 90.08
N LEU A 866 -3.82 70.25 88.80
CA LEU A 866 -2.84 69.27 88.31
C LEU A 866 -1.40 69.79 88.51
N ALA A 867 -0.50 68.91 88.98
CA ALA A 867 0.90 69.26 89.20
C ALA A 867 1.68 69.33 87.88
N PHE A 868 2.57 70.32 87.75
CA PHE A 868 3.38 70.54 86.54
C PHE A 868 4.85 70.85 86.88
N ALA A 869 5.76 70.48 85.99
CA ALA A 869 7.18 70.82 86.07
C ALA A 869 7.50 72.02 85.17
N GLN A 870 8.70 72.60 85.34
CA GLN A 870 9.14 73.75 84.53
C GLN A 870 9.33 73.38 83.04
N SER A 871 9.55 72.11 82.73
CA SER A 871 9.52 71.53 81.38
C SER A 871 8.15 71.58 80.71
N ASP A 872 7.08 71.63 81.50
CA ASP A 872 5.70 71.48 81.03
C ASP A 872 5.06 72.85 80.70
N VAL A 873 5.88 73.90 80.62
CA VAL A 873 5.47 75.29 80.44
C VAL A 873 6.01 75.80 79.10
N GLN A 874 5.12 76.03 78.14
CA GLN A 874 5.47 76.53 76.81
C GLN A 874 4.86 77.91 76.56
N GLN A 875 5.55 78.72 75.76
CA GLN A 875 5.08 80.04 75.37
C GLN A 875 4.07 79.92 74.22
N LEU A 876 2.89 80.51 74.40
CA LEU A 876 1.80 80.46 73.44
C LEU A 876 1.81 81.74 72.60
N TYR A 877 1.87 81.57 71.28
CA TYR A 877 1.79 82.65 70.30
C TYR A 877 0.41 82.61 69.63
N PHE A 878 -0.25 83.76 69.52
CA PHE A 878 -1.43 83.92 68.67
C PHE A 878 -0.96 84.37 67.29
N GLN A 879 -1.51 83.77 66.22
CA GLN A 879 -1.42 84.23 64.84
C GLN A 879 -2.73 84.92 64.44
#